data_AF-A0A1M3E818-F1
#
_entry.id   AF-A0A1M3E818-F1
#
_cell.length_a   1.000
_cell.length_b   1.000
_cell.length_c   1.000
_cell.angle_alpha   90.00
_cell.angle_beta   90.00
_cell.angle_gamma   90.00
#
_symmetry.space_group_name_H-M   'P 1'
#
loop_
_entity.id
_entity.type
_entity.pdbx_description
1 polymer ?
#
loop_
_entity_poly.entity_id
_entity_poly.type
_entity_poly.pdbx_seq_one_letter_code
_entity_poly.pdbx_strand_id
1 'polypeptide(L)'
;MNRAFLSHSSKQKQLVQQIANNLGKANCVFDEFEFESGMPLFDEIKKSIGQSDVFVLFLSDDALNSEWVKLEITEIKNLIDNGLDKQFFPILIDKSLDVSNDERIPNWIKKFLLKPISEHFLITKKIRQRLLELRLDTNPIFKAKASLFVGRQDLFDQLEAKIYSLSEMKPRSIIVSGFEGIGRRTFLKEAFLREKRIKDFYSPIYITLDTKDSIEDFILKLQDYKGGNTAEYLDQLSQVEFEEKVLEAKKLLIAVKNSNEYVFIIDSGCIVKPNKQLADWFLQIIDSEEFDNLFTLNIISRFRPSNELIRGNKGIIHFNVSNLSEKDTEKLFVKYYSFLKLDLKTDQAQEILNVLNGIPSQVHYAVERIKDFGIIETLKKKEEIVDYGETQVYYMVDNIRSKGKFAFDLLVLISNFDFISYDFVYSIVGKTEEVDNLLEDFFITGVFDLVGANKEYIKVHYPIADYLTRSKAKIDSSFKLTLKQKINSFINDEGKIKDFQDVSELLHNIKGAIIANYDLPDKYYIPSFVLKTIVELYYLENYSSVIALIDKVLENSSRIDKDLVREFKYWLCLSLARKKEPRFESEVKNIEGADYNYLFGFYFRINKQLDNAETYLKGALLKNPGFQRAKRELVNVLLLKSNFSEALSMAKSNYENQKLNAFHIQAYFISLTRKKFLSKEDKLMIEELLKNIERSSDFRAKEIASVMQGEYLYYVKNDKANSIRTLRECLDKNKSKHYPKKALNDIYKRADLIMIANELNSKYNNDDETFDY
;
A
#
# COMPACT_ATOMS: atom_id res chain seq x y z
N MET A 1 4.59 -19.77 27.07
CA MET A 1 5.57 -19.80 25.95
C MET A 1 6.01 -21.23 25.82
N ASN A 2 6.01 -21.80 24.61
CA ASN A 2 6.31 -23.21 24.48
C ASN A 2 7.80 -23.47 24.63
N ARG A 3 8.18 -24.54 25.34
CA ARG A 3 9.57 -24.89 25.65
C ARG A 3 9.93 -26.31 25.22
N ALA A 4 11.17 -26.50 24.77
CA ALA A 4 11.72 -27.79 24.40
C ALA A 4 12.67 -28.33 25.48
N PHE A 5 12.39 -29.50 26.06
CA PHE A 5 13.33 -30.24 26.90
C PHE A 5 14.33 -30.99 26.03
N LEU A 6 15.64 -30.85 26.31
CA LEU A 6 16.72 -31.41 25.49
C LEU A 6 17.37 -32.61 26.18
N SER A 7 16.84 -33.82 25.93
CA SER A 7 17.33 -35.08 26.49
C SER A 7 18.53 -35.63 25.71
N HIS A 8 19.68 -35.76 26.37
CA HIS A 8 20.94 -36.14 25.72
C HIS A 8 21.92 -36.80 26.70
N SER A 9 22.95 -37.49 26.17
CA SER A 9 24.08 -37.95 26.98
C SER A 9 25.15 -36.87 27.13
N SER A 10 25.91 -36.93 28.23
CA SER A 10 26.98 -35.98 28.55
C SER A 10 28.04 -35.88 27.45
N LYS A 11 28.24 -36.94 26.66
CA LYS A 11 29.17 -36.94 25.52
C LYS A 11 28.72 -36.05 24.35
N GLN A 12 27.42 -35.79 24.21
CA GLN A 12 26.87 -34.91 23.18
C GLN A 12 26.60 -33.49 23.68
N LYS A 13 27.05 -33.17 24.90
CA LYS A 13 26.78 -31.90 25.56
C LYS A 13 27.22 -30.69 24.74
N GLN A 14 28.36 -30.74 24.06
CA GLN A 14 28.84 -29.64 23.21
C GLN A 14 27.86 -29.30 22.07
N LEU A 15 27.34 -30.31 21.37
CA LEU A 15 26.37 -30.14 20.30
C LEU A 15 25.05 -29.57 20.84
N VAL A 16 24.56 -30.13 21.94
CA VAL A 16 23.29 -29.71 22.54
C VAL A 16 23.38 -28.31 23.14
N GLN A 17 24.54 -27.91 23.69
CA GLN A 17 24.78 -26.56 24.17
C GLN A 17 24.73 -25.53 23.02
N GLN A 18 25.30 -25.84 21.85
CA GLN A 18 25.15 -24.98 20.66
C GLN A 18 23.68 -24.83 20.24
N ILE A 19 22.91 -25.92 20.28
CA ILE A 19 21.47 -25.91 20.00
C ILE A 19 20.71 -25.06 21.04
N ALA A 20 21.00 -25.26 22.32
CA ALA A 20 20.38 -24.54 23.43
C ALA A 20 20.67 -23.03 23.36
N ASN A 21 21.92 -22.66 23.07
CA ASN A 21 22.33 -21.26 22.86
C ASN A 21 21.58 -20.63 21.68
N ASN A 22 21.45 -21.36 20.57
CA ASN A 22 20.67 -20.90 19.41
C ASN A 22 19.17 -20.77 19.74
N LEU A 23 18.58 -21.71 20.46
CA LEU A 23 17.17 -21.63 20.88
C LEU A 23 16.90 -20.50 21.87
N GLY A 24 17.87 -20.22 22.74
CA GLY A 24 17.79 -19.28 23.85
C GLY A 24 17.07 -19.86 25.07
N LYS A 25 17.41 -19.34 26.26
CA LYS A 25 16.90 -19.81 27.56
C LYS A 25 15.36 -19.85 27.65
N ALA A 26 14.67 -18.93 26.97
CA ALA A 26 13.22 -18.85 26.99
C ALA A 26 12.50 -19.98 26.24
N ASN A 27 13.17 -20.66 25.30
CA ASN A 27 12.54 -21.66 24.41
C ASN A 27 13.03 -23.09 24.65
N CYS A 28 14.00 -23.31 25.54
CA CYS A 28 14.50 -24.64 25.86
C CYS A 28 14.75 -24.81 27.35
N VAL A 29 14.71 -26.06 27.80
CA VAL A 29 15.15 -26.51 29.13
C VAL A 29 16.44 -27.28 28.92
N PHE A 30 17.50 -26.81 29.58
CA PHE A 30 18.85 -27.36 29.50
C PHE A 30 19.43 -27.35 30.92
N ASP A 31 20.12 -28.43 31.29
CA ASP A 31 20.65 -28.68 32.63
C ASP A 31 21.46 -27.50 33.19
N GLU A 32 22.32 -26.88 32.37
CA GLU A 32 23.14 -25.73 32.77
C GLU A 32 22.36 -24.43 32.98
N PHE A 33 21.14 -24.34 32.46
CA PHE A 33 20.35 -23.11 32.51
C PHE A 33 19.39 -23.04 33.69
N GLU A 34 18.90 -24.18 34.18
CA GLU A 34 17.72 -24.18 35.06
C GLU A 34 17.84 -25.00 36.34
N PHE A 35 18.79 -25.93 36.46
CA PHE A 35 18.85 -26.76 37.66
C PHE A 35 19.46 -25.99 38.85
N GLU A 36 18.68 -25.89 39.94
CA GLU A 36 19.14 -25.26 41.17
C GLU A 36 20.15 -26.15 41.90
N SER A 37 21.29 -25.56 42.29
CA SER A 37 22.31 -26.27 43.05
C SER A 37 21.77 -26.70 44.42
N GLY A 38 21.88 -27.99 44.73
CA GLY A 38 21.47 -28.57 46.02
C GLY A 38 20.12 -29.31 46.02
N MET A 39 19.38 -29.33 44.90
CA MET A 39 18.13 -30.11 44.76
C MET A 39 18.39 -31.54 44.26
N PRO A 40 17.50 -32.52 44.56
CA PRO A 40 17.58 -33.86 43.96
C PRO A 40 17.39 -33.81 42.44
N LEU A 41 18.40 -34.29 41.70
CA LEU A 41 18.44 -34.18 40.23
C LEU A 41 17.23 -34.82 39.52
N PHE A 42 16.74 -35.95 40.04
CA PHE A 42 15.60 -36.65 39.46
C PHE A 42 14.29 -35.85 39.58
N ASP A 43 14.08 -35.16 40.70
CA ASP A 43 12.88 -34.35 40.93
C ASP A 43 12.86 -33.12 40.03
N GLU A 44 14.03 -32.49 39.82
CA GLU A 44 14.18 -31.37 38.88
C GLU A 44 13.97 -31.81 37.43
N ILE A 45 14.52 -32.96 37.01
CA ILE A 45 14.25 -33.54 35.67
C ILE A 45 12.75 -33.75 35.47
N LYS A 46 12.06 -34.38 36.42
CA LYS A 46 10.62 -34.67 36.32
C LYS A 46 9.80 -33.38 36.21
N LYS A 47 10.11 -32.39 37.06
CA LYS A 47 9.49 -31.06 37.03
C LYS A 47 9.71 -30.35 35.69
N SER A 48 10.94 -30.37 35.18
CA SER A 48 11.32 -29.76 33.90
C SER A 48 10.62 -30.40 32.70
N ILE A 49 10.55 -31.74 32.62
CA ILE A 49 9.79 -32.45 31.59
C ILE A 49 8.29 -32.11 31.70
N GLY A 50 7.78 -32.05 32.94
CA GLY A 50 6.42 -31.64 33.25
C GLY A 50 6.07 -30.23 32.76
N GLN A 51 7.03 -29.32 32.73
CA GLN A 51 6.85 -27.92 32.29
C GLN A 51 7.16 -27.68 30.80
N SER A 52 7.79 -28.62 30.08
CA SER A 52 8.12 -28.49 28.66
C SER A 52 7.02 -29.00 27.73
N ASP A 53 6.77 -28.35 26.59
CA ASP A 53 5.73 -28.79 25.64
C ASP A 53 6.27 -29.77 24.60
N VAL A 54 7.56 -29.64 24.25
CA VAL A 54 8.26 -30.53 23.32
C VAL A 54 9.34 -31.29 24.08
N PHE A 55 9.34 -32.61 23.98
CA PHE A 55 10.44 -33.45 24.47
C PHE A 55 11.33 -33.84 23.30
N VAL A 56 12.55 -33.32 23.26
CA VAL A 56 13.53 -33.61 22.21
C VAL A 56 14.51 -34.67 22.69
N LEU A 57 14.51 -35.83 22.05
CA LEU A 57 15.42 -36.93 22.36
C LEU A 57 16.54 -37.00 21.34
N PHE A 58 17.79 -36.81 21.77
CA PHE A 58 18.98 -36.96 20.93
C PHE A 58 19.49 -38.40 20.99
N LEU A 59 19.20 -39.18 19.94
CA LEU A 59 19.57 -40.59 19.83
C LEU A 59 21.01 -40.76 19.35
N SER A 60 21.83 -41.38 20.19
CA SER A 60 23.17 -41.89 19.91
C SER A 60 23.40 -43.19 20.69
N ASP A 61 24.46 -43.94 20.36
CA ASP A 61 24.82 -45.12 21.15
C ASP A 61 25.00 -44.78 22.64
N ASP A 62 25.68 -43.68 22.93
CA ASP A 62 25.88 -43.20 24.30
C ASP A 62 24.59 -42.79 25.01
N ALA A 63 23.65 -42.17 24.29
CA ALA A 63 22.37 -41.76 24.86
C ALA A 63 21.53 -42.98 25.27
N LEU A 64 21.53 -44.05 24.47
CA LEU A 64 20.82 -45.29 24.80
C LEU A 64 21.45 -46.05 25.98
N ASN A 65 22.75 -45.88 26.21
CA ASN A 65 23.45 -46.46 27.34
C ASN A 65 23.34 -45.63 28.64
N SER A 66 22.86 -44.39 28.56
CA SER A 66 22.73 -43.49 29.72
C SER A 66 21.51 -43.83 30.58
N GLU A 67 21.72 -44.10 31.88
CA GLU A 67 20.64 -44.35 32.84
C GLU A 67 19.69 -43.15 32.98
N TRP A 68 20.21 -41.92 32.93
CA TRP A 68 19.39 -40.71 32.99
C TRP A 68 18.45 -40.59 31.79
N VAL A 69 18.95 -40.82 30.57
CA VAL A 69 18.14 -40.76 29.35
C VAL A 69 17.04 -41.84 29.37
N LYS A 70 17.34 -43.04 29.86
CA LYS A 70 16.33 -44.11 30.02
C LYS A 70 15.22 -43.72 31.00
N LEU A 71 15.57 -43.07 32.11
CA LEU A 71 14.59 -42.53 33.07
C LEU A 71 13.73 -41.44 32.45
N GLU A 72 14.34 -40.49 31.73
CA GLU A 72 13.63 -39.42 31.03
C GLU A 72 12.66 -39.97 29.96
N ILE A 73 13.07 -40.98 29.18
CA ILE A 73 12.23 -41.68 28.19
C ILE A 73 11.03 -42.35 28.87
N THR A 74 11.23 -42.95 30.05
CA THR A 74 10.16 -43.60 30.81
C THR A 74 9.18 -42.57 31.34
N GLU A 75 9.67 -41.45 31.87
CA GLU A 75 8.83 -40.37 32.41
C GLU A 75 7.98 -39.72 31.32
N ILE A 76 8.57 -39.35 30.17
CA ILE A 76 7.78 -38.77 29.07
C ILE A 76 6.73 -39.74 28.55
N LYS A 77 7.04 -41.04 28.49
CA LYS A 77 6.08 -42.07 28.09
C LYS A 77 4.91 -42.15 29.06
N ASN A 78 5.17 -42.14 30.37
CA ASN A 78 4.13 -42.09 31.39
C ASN A 78 3.24 -40.85 31.25
N LEU A 79 3.82 -39.66 31.01
CA LEU A 79 3.05 -38.43 30.83
C LEU A 79 2.13 -38.51 29.59
N ILE A 80 2.65 -39.01 28.46
CA ILE A 80 1.86 -39.21 27.23
C ILE A 80 0.74 -40.22 27.45
N ASP A 81 1.01 -41.36 28.09
CA ASP A 81 0.02 -42.41 28.34
C ASP A 81 -1.06 -41.97 29.34
N ASN A 82 -0.73 -41.05 30.25
CA ASN A 82 -1.67 -40.40 31.16
C ASN A 82 -2.46 -39.25 30.50
N GLY A 83 -2.33 -39.05 29.18
CA GLY A 83 -3.15 -38.11 28.41
C GLY A 83 -2.66 -36.65 28.43
N LEU A 84 -1.42 -36.38 28.86
CA LEU A 84 -0.84 -35.05 28.72
C LEU A 84 -0.41 -34.80 27.27
N ASP A 85 -0.81 -33.66 26.74
CA ASP A 85 -0.50 -33.23 25.37
C ASP A 85 0.96 -32.74 25.27
N LYS A 86 1.88 -33.71 25.12
CA LYS A 86 3.32 -33.50 24.98
C LYS A 86 3.77 -33.94 23.59
N GLN A 87 4.48 -33.07 22.88
CA GLN A 87 5.02 -33.43 21.57
C GLN A 87 6.38 -34.13 21.73
N PHE A 88 6.44 -35.42 21.40
CA PHE A 88 7.70 -36.17 21.38
C PHE A 88 8.42 -36.01 20.04
N PHE A 89 9.69 -35.60 20.07
CA PHE A 89 10.50 -35.33 18.89
C PHE A 89 11.89 -36.00 18.97
N PRO A 90 12.02 -37.24 18.47
CA PRO A 90 13.30 -37.92 18.47
C PRO A 90 14.17 -37.50 17.27
N ILE A 91 15.46 -37.30 17.51
CA ILE A 91 16.46 -36.88 16.52
C ILE A 91 17.63 -37.87 16.57
N LEU A 92 17.87 -38.55 15.46
CA LEU A 92 19.05 -39.40 15.31
C LEU A 92 20.25 -38.53 15.00
N ILE A 93 21.24 -38.49 15.89
CA ILE A 93 22.50 -37.75 15.68
C ILE A 93 23.67 -38.67 15.34
N ASP A 94 23.54 -39.97 15.64
CA ASP A 94 24.54 -40.99 15.33
C ASP A 94 24.17 -41.78 14.06
N LYS A 95 25.01 -41.70 13.03
CA LYS A 95 24.80 -42.38 11.74
C LYS A 95 25.06 -43.89 11.82
N SER A 96 25.80 -44.35 12.82
CA SER A 96 26.20 -45.76 12.96
C SER A 96 25.09 -46.66 13.53
N LEU A 97 24.03 -46.05 14.06
CA LEU A 97 23.01 -46.74 14.81
C LEU A 97 21.89 -47.29 13.90
N ASP A 98 21.68 -48.61 13.93
CA ASP A 98 20.56 -49.25 13.23
C ASP A 98 19.28 -49.20 14.08
N VAL A 99 18.53 -48.12 13.88
CA VAL A 99 17.29 -47.85 14.62
C VAL A 99 16.26 -48.98 14.52
N SER A 100 16.21 -49.70 13.39
CA SER A 100 15.19 -50.73 13.18
C SER A 100 15.44 -51.94 14.06
N ASN A 101 16.72 -52.35 14.17
CA ASN A 101 17.12 -53.59 14.81
C ASN A 101 17.63 -53.40 16.25
N ASP A 102 17.99 -52.19 16.68
CA ASP A 102 18.49 -51.96 18.05
C ASP A 102 17.41 -52.21 19.11
N GLU A 103 17.60 -53.19 19.98
CA GLU A 103 16.65 -53.57 21.04
C GLU A 103 16.54 -52.51 22.15
N ARG A 104 17.55 -51.66 22.32
CA ARG A 104 17.56 -50.60 23.34
C ARG A 104 16.57 -49.48 23.02
N ILE A 105 16.14 -49.36 21.75
CA ILE A 105 15.14 -48.38 21.34
C ILE A 105 13.73 -48.98 21.53
N PRO A 106 12.88 -48.39 22.38
CA PRO A 106 11.50 -48.83 22.54
C PRO A 106 10.70 -48.86 21.23
N ASN A 107 9.86 -49.88 21.06
CA ASN A 107 9.02 -50.07 19.87
C ASN A 107 8.15 -48.84 19.52
N TRP A 108 7.74 -48.05 20.51
CA TRP A 108 6.95 -46.85 20.27
C TRP A 108 7.78 -45.70 19.66
N ILE A 109 9.08 -45.64 19.93
CA ILE A 109 10.03 -44.69 19.30
C ILE A 109 10.39 -45.14 17.89
N LYS A 110 10.50 -46.46 17.64
CA LYS A 110 10.76 -47.02 16.30
C LYS A 110 9.69 -46.68 15.26
N LYS A 111 8.49 -46.24 15.68
CA LYS A 111 7.42 -45.77 14.78
C LYS A 111 7.72 -44.41 14.14
N PHE A 112 8.68 -43.65 14.66
CA PHE A 112 9.05 -42.34 14.14
C PHE A 112 10.03 -42.48 12.95
N LEU A 113 9.91 -41.59 11.96
CA LEU A 113 10.87 -41.51 10.87
C LEU A 113 12.16 -40.86 11.37
N LEU A 114 13.20 -41.68 11.58
CA LEU A 114 14.50 -41.26 12.10
C LEU A 114 15.52 -41.21 10.98
N LYS A 115 15.86 -39.99 10.53
CA LYS A 115 16.97 -39.74 9.61
C LYS A 115 18.12 -39.09 10.37
N PRO A 116 19.37 -39.51 10.17
CA PRO A 116 20.52 -38.91 10.84
C PRO A 116 20.66 -37.43 10.48
N ILE A 117 20.76 -36.56 11.49
CA ILE A 117 21.03 -35.13 11.36
C ILE A 117 22.04 -34.76 12.43
N SER A 118 23.16 -34.15 12.05
CA SER A 118 24.24 -33.77 12.97
C SER A 118 24.43 -32.26 13.08
N GLU A 119 23.83 -31.50 12.16
CA GLU A 119 24.00 -30.05 12.03
C GLU A 119 23.13 -29.31 13.05
N HIS A 120 23.75 -28.65 14.03
CA HIS A 120 23.04 -27.97 15.13
C HIS A 120 22.03 -26.92 14.65
N PHE A 121 22.30 -26.19 13.55
CA PHE A 121 21.37 -25.22 12.98
C PHE A 121 20.11 -25.88 12.40
N LEU A 122 20.26 -26.99 11.67
CA LEU A 122 19.12 -27.72 11.11
C LEU A 122 18.26 -28.31 12.23
N ILE A 123 18.89 -28.87 13.27
CA ILE A 123 18.20 -29.35 14.46
C ILE A 123 17.45 -28.21 15.16
N THR A 124 18.13 -27.09 15.42
CA THR A 124 17.53 -25.89 16.02
C THR A 124 16.31 -25.43 15.22
N LYS A 125 16.43 -25.37 13.89
CA LYS A 125 15.34 -24.98 12.99
C LYS A 125 14.14 -25.91 13.13
N LYS A 126 14.36 -27.24 13.12
CA LYS A 126 13.28 -28.22 13.27
C LYS A 126 12.62 -28.12 14.65
N ILE A 127 13.38 -27.93 15.73
CA ILE A 127 12.82 -27.70 17.08
C ILE A 127 11.98 -26.41 17.12
N ARG A 128 12.49 -25.30 16.57
CA ARG A 128 11.73 -24.04 16.47
C ARG A 128 10.43 -24.20 15.69
N GLN A 129 10.45 -24.99 14.61
CA GLN A 129 9.26 -25.28 13.84
C GLN A 129 8.20 -26.02 14.69
N ARG A 130 8.60 -27.03 15.48
CA ARG A 130 7.70 -27.73 16.40
C ARG A 130 7.10 -26.82 17.46
N LEU A 131 7.94 -25.98 18.08
CA LEU A 131 7.48 -24.99 19.05
C LEU A 131 6.51 -23.98 18.43
N LEU A 132 6.74 -23.60 17.17
CA LEU A 132 5.86 -22.70 16.40
C LEU A 132 4.51 -23.36 16.10
N GLU A 133 4.51 -24.61 15.62
CA GLU A 133 3.30 -25.42 15.35
C GLU A 133 2.40 -25.45 16.59
N LEU A 134 2.95 -25.82 17.75
CA LEU A 134 2.21 -25.84 19.01
C LEU A 134 1.68 -24.45 19.42
N ARG A 135 2.45 -23.38 19.14
CA ARG A 135 2.04 -22.00 19.48
C ARG A 135 0.87 -21.55 18.61
N LEU A 136 0.80 -22.03 17.38
CA LEU A 136 -0.26 -21.70 16.44
C LEU A 136 -1.56 -22.44 16.78
N ASP A 137 -1.46 -23.70 17.20
CA ASP A 137 -2.64 -24.47 17.62
C ASP A 137 -3.25 -23.93 18.91
N THR A 138 -2.41 -23.38 19.81
CA THR A 138 -2.86 -22.70 21.02
C THR A 138 -3.28 -21.24 20.80
N ASN A 139 -2.92 -20.62 19.66
CA ASN A 139 -3.24 -19.22 19.35
C ASN A 139 -3.84 -19.05 17.94
N PRO A 140 -5.18 -19.13 17.81
CA PRO A 140 -5.89 -18.98 16.55
C PRO A 140 -5.63 -17.65 15.82
N ILE A 141 -5.39 -16.57 16.57
CA ILE A 141 -5.12 -15.23 15.99
C ILE A 141 -3.77 -15.23 15.28
N PHE A 142 -2.74 -15.78 15.95
CA PHE A 142 -1.41 -15.88 15.37
C PHE A 142 -1.41 -16.81 14.15
N LYS A 143 -2.18 -17.91 14.20
CA LYS A 143 -2.40 -18.82 13.06
C LYS A 143 -3.02 -18.11 11.87
N ALA A 144 -4.12 -17.40 12.10
CA ALA A 144 -4.83 -16.66 11.06
C ALA A 144 -3.96 -15.56 10.42
N LYS A 145 -3.16 -14.85 11.22
CA LYS A 145 -2.20 -13.84 10.74
C LYS A 145 -1.10 -14.45 9.87
N ALA A 146 -0.56 -15.60 10.28
CA ALA A 146 0.49 -16.29 9.52
C ALA A 146 -0.02 -16.89 8.20
N SER A 147 -1.31 -17.22 8.11
CA SER A 147 -1.99 -17.71 6.90
C SER A 147 -2.72 -16.61 6.11
N LEU A 148 -2.53 -15.33 6.46
CA LEU A 148 -3.26 -14.25 5.83
C LEU A 148 -2.68 -13.95 4.44
N PHE A 149 -3.39 -14.41 3.43
CA PHE A 149 -3.10 -14.13 2.03
C PHE A 149 -4.40 -13.94 1.23
N VAL A 150 -4.36 -13.05 0.23
CA VAL A 150 -5.49 -12.69 -0.65
C VAL A 150 -5.00 -12.33 -2.05
N GLY A 151 -5.75 -12.75 -3.07
CA GLY A 151 -5.55 -12.37 -4.47
C GLY A 151 -4.49 -13.21 -5.20
N ARG A 152 -3.94 -12.65 -6.30
CA ARG A 152 -2.84 -13.23 -7.11
C ARG A 152 -3.16 -14.54 -7.83
N GLN A 153 -4.44 -14.79 -8.12
CA GLN A 153 -4.83 -16.06 -8.76
C GLN A 153 -4.19 -16.22 -10.14
N ASP A 154 -4.09 -15.13 -10.90
CA ASP A 154 -3.40 -15.06 -12.19
C ASP A 154 -1.94 -15.52 -12.13
N LEU A 155 -1.23 -15.21 -11.04
CA LEU A 155 0.16 -15.63 -10.85
C LEU A 155 0.26 -17.11 -10.48
N PHE A 156 -0.69 -17.64 -9.71
CA PHE A 156 -0.74 -19.08 -9.41
C PHE A 156 -1.11 -19.91 -10.64
N ASP A 157 -2.07 -19.46 -11.44
CA ASP A 157 -2.45 -20.13 -12.68
C ASP A 157 -1.24 -20.20 -13.64
N GLN A 158 -0.45 -19.13 -13.73
CA GLN A 158 0.81 -19.10 -14.49
C GLN A 158 1.88 -20.05 -13.92
N LEU A 159 1.96 -20.21 -12.60
CA LEU A 159 2.87 -21.15 -11.96
C LEU A 159 2.50 -22.60 -12.29
N GLU A 160 1.24 -22.95 -12.08
CA GLU A 160 0.71 -24.30 -12.35
C GLU A 160 0.92 -24.67 -13.82
N ALA A 161 0.62 -23.76 -14.75
CA ALA A 161 0.81 -23.99 -16.19
C ALA A 161 2.27 -24.35 -16.54
N LYS A 162 3.25 -23.72 -15.88
CA LYS A 162 4.68 -24.01 -16.12
C LYS A 162 5.17 -25.26 -15.41
N ILE A 163 4.74 -25.52 -14.18
CA ILE A 163 5.14 -26.71 -13.42
C ILE A 163 4.58 -27.98 -14.08
N TYR A 164 3.32 -27.96 -14.52
CA TYR A 164 2.62 -29.14 -15.04
C TYR A 164 2.67 -29.26 -16.56
N SER A 165 3.48 -28.45 -17.25
CA SER A 165 3.70 -28.58 -18.70
C SER A 165 4.36 -29.92 -19.07
N LEU A 166 3.87 -30.56 -20.13
CA LEU A 166 4.40 -31.81 -20.70
C LEU A 166 5.53 -31.58 -21.73
N SER A 167 5.57 -30.40 -22.37
CA SER A 167 6.47 -30.09 -23.47
C SER A 167 7.61 -29.14 -23.08
N GLU A 168 7.54 -28.52 -21.90
CA GLU A 168 8.54 -27.57 -21.43
C GLU A 168 9.53 -28.22 -20.46
N MET A 169 10.77 -27.71 -20.46
CA MET A 169 11.78 -28.06 -19.47
C MET A 169 11.24 -27.74 -18.08
N LYS A 170 11.44 -28.67 -17.13
CA LYS A 170 10.99 -28.43 -15.77
C LYS A 170 11.81 -27.30 -15.14
N PRO A 171 11.15 -26.32 -14.52
CA PRO A 171 11.83 -25.19 -13.92
C PRO A 171 12.63 -25.62 -12.68
N ARG A 172 13.77 -24.98 -12.45
CA ARG A 172 14.73 -25.28 -11.37
C ARG A 172 14.73 -24.23 -10.27
N SER A 173 14.44 -22.97 -10.62
CA SER A 173 14.41 -21.83 -9.69
C SER A 173 13.24 -20.90 -10.01
N ILE A 174 12.69 -20.26 -8.97
CA ILE A 174 11.71 -19.19 -9.09
C ILE A 174 12.34 -17.86 -8.69
N ILE A 175 12.12 -16.82 -9.50
CA ILE A 175 12.45 -15.43 -9.21
C ILE A 175 11.16 -14.64 -9.04
N VAL A 176 11.00 -13.98 -7.90
CA VAL A 176 9.86 -13.11 -7.61
C VAL A 176 10.35 -11.68 -7.45
N SER A 177 9.92 -10.79 -8.35
CA SER A 177 10.28 -9.37 -8.35
C SER A 177 9.13 -8.46 -7.92
N GLY A 178 9.43 -7.21 -7.62
CA GLY A 178 8.47 -6.20 -7.17
C GLY A 178 9.10 -5.28 -6.12
N PHE A 179 8.43 -4.18 -5.81
CA PHE A 179 8.92 -3.23 -4.81
C PHE A 179 8.78 -3.78 -3.38
N GLU A 180 9.30 -3.05 -2.41
CA GLU A 180 9.26 -3.44 -1.01
C GLU A 180 7.82 -3.46 -0.45
N GLY A 181 7.56 -4.26 0.59
CA GLY A 181 6.22 -4.32 1.20
C GLY A 181 5.09 -4.91 0.34
N ILE A 182 5.32 -5.25 -0.94
CA ILE A 182 4.29 -5.72 -1.88
C ILE A 182 3.87 -7.19 -1.70
N GLY A 183 4.59 -7.92 -0.85
CA GLY A 183 4.27 -9.31 -0.52
C GLY A 183 5.01 -10.38 -1.35
N ARG A 184 6.14 -10.06 -1.99
CA ARG A 184 6.95 -11.03 -2.75
C ARG A 184 7.30 -12.31 -1.96
N ARG A 185 7.80 -12.13 -0.73
CA ARG A 185 8.15 -13.23 0.18
C ARG A 185 6.93 -14.09 0.53
N THR A 186 5.80 -13.44 0.81
CA THR A 186 4.55 -14.12 1.14
C THR A 186 4.03 -14.90 -0.07
N PHE A 187 4.02 -14.31 -1.27
CA PHE A 187 3.63 -14.96 -2.50
C PHE A 187 4.46 -16.23 -2.78
N LEU A 188 5.79 -16.14 -2.70
CA LEU A 188 6.65 -17.31 -2.95
C LEU A 188 6.40 -18.44 -1.94
N LYS A 189 6.20 -18.10 -0.66
CA LYS A 189 5.86 -19.08 0.37
C LYS A 189 4.50 -19.75 0.09
N GLU A 190 3.48 -18.96 -0.25
CA GLU A 190 2.14 -19.48 -0.58
C GLU A 190 2.15 -20.34 -1.86
N ALA A 191 2.97 -19.99 -2.85
CA ALA A 191 3.18 -20.81 -4.04
C ALA A 191 3.69 -22.21 -3.67
N PHE A 192 4.71 -22.30 -2.80
CA PHE A 192 5.23 -23.59 -2.34
C PHE A 192 4.20 -24.37 -1.51
N LEU A 193 3.36 -23.67 -0.75
CA LEU A 193 2.31 -24.28 0.06
C LEU A 193 1.23 -24.91 -0.82
N ARG A 194 0.74 -24.17 -1.84
CA ARG A 194 -0.26 -24.67 -2.81
C ARG A 194 0.25 -25.86 -3.61
N GLU A 195 1.51 -25.81 -4.03
CA GLU A 195 2.21 -26.91 -4.70
C GLU A 195 2.57 -28.09 -3.77
N LYS A 196 2.16 -28.03 -2.49
CA LYS A 196 2.43 -29.05 -1.46
C LYS A 196 3.92 -29.39 -1.29
N ARG A 197 4.80 -28.45 -1.62
CA ARG A 197 6.26 -28.57 -1.48
C ARG A 197 6.71 -28.32 -0.04
N ILE A 198 5.97 -27.46 0.66
CA ILE A 198 6.18 -27.18 2.07
C ILE A 198 4.89 -27.44 2.84
N LYS A 199 5.02 -27.67 4.15
CA LYS A 199 3.89 -27.76 5.07
C LYS A 199 3.50 -26.38 5.57
N ASP A 200 2.30 -26.28 6.15
CA ASP A 200 1.87 -25.09 6.86
C ASP A 200 2.94 -24.64 7.86
N PHE A 201 3.18 -23.33 7.90
CA PHE A 201 4.14 -22.69 8.83
C PHE A 201 5.60 -23.11 8.68
N TYR A 202 5.95 -23.88 7.65
CA TYR A 202 7.33 -24.10 7.26
C TYR A 202 8.05 -22.76 7.06
N SER A 203 9.30 -22.69 7.53
CA SER A 203 10.18 -21.54 7.29
C SER A 203 11.33 -21.98 6.41
N PRO A 204 11.51 -21.41 5.21
CA PRO A 204 12.70 -21.67 4.40
C PRO A 204 13.93 -21.05 5.07
N ILE A 205 15.10 -21.42 4.54
CA ILE A 205 16.39 -20.80 4.86
C ILE A 205 16.43 -19.45 4.15
N TYR A 206 16.56 -18.35 4.90
CA TYR A 206 16.66 -17.02 4.32
C TYR A 206 18.11 -16.56 4.27
N ILE A 207 18.54 -16.09 3.11
CA ILE A 207 19.86 -15.49 2.90
C ILE A 207 19.63 -14.10 2.30
N THR A 208 20.26 -13.08 2.86
CA THR A 208 20.20 -11.71 2.34
C THR A 208 21.46 -11.41 1.54
N LEU A 209 21.29 -10.92 0.31
CA LEU A 209 22.39 -10.45 -0.54
C LEU A 209 22.09 -9.05 -1.09
N ASP A 210 23.10 -8.17 -1.09
CA ASP A 210 23.05 -6.82 -1.64
C ASP A 210 24.06 -6.63 -2.80
N THR A 211 24.08 -5.44 -3.41
CA THR A 211 24.94 -5.17 -4.59
C THR A 211 26.44 -5.29 -4.34
N LYS A 212 26.88 -5.34 -3.08
CA LYS A 212 28.29 -5.47 -2.69
C LYS A 212 28.67 -6.91 -2.35
N ASP A 213 27.69 -7.79 -2.15
CA ASP A 213 27.91 -9.22 -1.91
C ASP A 213 28.28 -9.96 -3.21
N SER A 214 29.07 -11.03 -3.09
CA SER A 214 29.48 -11.92 -4.19
C SER A 214 29.13 -13.41 -3.91
N ILE A 215 29.67 -14.32 -4.73
CA ILE A 215 29.49 -15.76 -4.53
C ILE A 215 30.12 -16.22 -3.20
N GLU A 216 31.22 -15.61 -2.78
CA GLU A 216 31.88 -15.90 -1.51
C GLU A 216 30.93 -15.63 -0.34
N ASP A 217 30.24 -14.49 -0.30
CA ASP A 217 29.25 -14.18 0.74
C ASP A 217 28.10 -15.20 0.73
N PHE A 218 27.66 -15.63 -0.45
CA PHE A 218 26.64 -16.66 -0.57
C PHE A 218 27.12 -18.01 0.01
N ILE A 219 28.35 -18.44 -0.32
CA ILE A 219 28.96 -19.66 0.22
C ILE A 219 29.09 -19.57 1.74
N LEU A 220 29.60 -18.47 2.27
CA LEU A 220 29.78 -18.29 3.72
C LEU A 220 28.45 -18.29 4.47
N LYS A 221 27.44 -17.59 3.94
CA LYS A 221 26.09 -17.56 4.53
C LYS A 221 25.44 -18.95 4.46
N LEU A 222 25.69 -19.72 3.40
CA LEU A 222 25.16 -21.08 3.25
C LEU A 222 25.91 -22.10 4.13
N GLN A 223 27.22 -21.94 4.28
CA GLN A 223 28.09 -22.75 5.14
C GLN A 223 27.83 -22.49 6.62
N ASP A 224 27.46 -21.26 6.99
CA ASP A 224 27.06 -20.93 8.36
C ASP A 224 25.89 -21.81 8.81
N TYR A 225 24.93 -22.09 7.92
CA TYR A 225 23.84 -23.04 8.20
C TYR A 225 24.29 -24.49 8.43
N LYS A 226 25.51 -24.85 8.01
CA LYS A 226 26.15 -26.13 8.34
C LYS A 226 27.04 -26.08 9.58
N GLY A 227 27.28 -24.89 10.15
CA GLY A 227 28.09 -24.69 11.36
C GLY A 227 29.61 -24.68 11.12
N GLY A 228 30.06 -24.18 9.96
CA GLY A 228 31.41 -24.47 9.45
C GLY A 228 32.30 -23.30 9.05
N ASN A 229 32.04 -22.06 9.46
CA ASN A 229 32.90 -20.92 9.10
C ASN A 229 34.12 -20.83 10.04
N THR A 230 35.11 -21.71 9.84
CA THR A 230 36.41 -21.66 10.53
C THR A 230 37.37 -20.71 9.81
N ALA A 231 38.39 -20.21 10.50
CA ALA A 231 39.46 -19.42 9.87
C ALA A 231 40.12 -20.19 8.72
N GLU A 232 40.33 -21.49 8.89
CA GLU A 232 40.85 -22.37 7.85
C GLU A 232 39.93 -22.45 6.62
N TYR A 233 38.60 -22.48 6.81
CA TYR A 233 37.64 -22.49 5.69
C TYR A 233 37.66 -21.17 4.93
N LEU A 234 37.80 -20.03 5.64
CA LEU A 234 37.94 -18.71 5.02
C LEU A 234 39.22 -18.62 4.18
N ASP A 235 40.34 -19.09 4.73
CA ASP A 235 41.62 -19.14 4.03
C ASP A 235 41.51 -20.02 2.78
N GLN A 236 40.92 -21.21 2.89
CA GLN A 236 40.68 -22.10 1.75
C GLN A 236 39.82 -21.41 0.68
N LEU A 237 38.66 -20.86 1.04
CA LEU A 237 37.75 -20.22 0.08
C LEU A 237 38.40 -19.03 -0.64
N SER A 238 39.31 -18.31 0.02
CA SER A 238 40.02 -17.17 -0.56
C SER A 238 41.00 -17.56 -1.67
N GLN A 239 41.59 -18.75 -1.58
CA GLN A 239 42.63 -19.25 -2.50
C GLN A 239 42.05 -20.05 -3.68
N VAL A 240 40.77 -20.35 -3.65
CA VAL A 240 40.06 -21.21 -4.61
C VAL A 240 39.62 -20.38 -5.83
N GLU A 241 39.74 -20.97 -7.02
CA GLU A 241 39.34 -20.34 -8.29
C GLU A 241 37.81 -20.19 -8.42
N PHE A 242 37.35 -19.33 -9.32
CA PHE A 242 35.92 -19.01 -9.46
C PHE A 242 35.05 -20.24 -9.78
N GLU A 243 35.49 -21.11 -10.70
CA GLU A 243 34.78 -22.33 -11.06
C GLU A 243 34.66 -23.29 -9.87
N GLU A 244 35.72 -23.40 -9.06
CA GLU A 244 35.75 -24.22 -7.86
C GLU A 244 34.82 -23.64 -6.77
N LYS A 245 34.71 -22.31 -6.65
CA LYS A 245 33.71 -21.65 -5.79
C LYS A 245 32.29 -22.00 -6.20
N VAL A 246 32.00 -22.01 -7.52
CA VAL A 246 30.69 -22.44 -8.04
C VAL A 246 30.40 -23.90 -7.67
N LEU A 247 31.40 -24.78 -7.76
CA LEU A 247 31.26 -26.19 -7.34
C LEU A 247 31.02 -26.34 -5.84
N GLU A 248 31.72 -25.58 -5.00
CA GLU A 248 31.50 -25.59 -3.56
C GLU A 248 30.07 -25.10 -3.21
N ALA A 249 29.61 -24.02 -3.85
CA ALA A 249 28.23 -23.54 -3.70
C ALA A 249 27.20 -24.60 -4.11
N LYS A 250 27.42 -25.32 -5.22
CA LYS A 250 26.56 -26.45 -5.64
C LYS A 250 26.55 -27.56 -4.59
N LYS A 251 27.71 -27.98 -4.10
CA LYS A 251 27.85 -29.03 -3.08
C LYS A 251 27.09 -28.69 -1.81
N LEU A 252 27.16 -27.42 -1.37
CA LEU A 252 26.39 -26.94 -0.23
C LEU A 252 24.87 -27.00 -0.50
N LEU A 253 24.41 -26.58 -1.68
CA LEU A 253 23.00 -26.66 -2.07
C LEU A 253 22.47 -28.09 -2.20
N ILE A 254 23.29 -29.03 -2.68
CA ILE A 254 22.93 -30.46 -2.72
C ILE A 254 22.70 -30.99 -1.30
N ALA A 255 23.51 -30.56 -0.33
CA ALA A 255 23.29 -30.94 1.07
C ALA A 255 21.99 -30.34 1.65
N VAL A 256 21.64 -29.11 1.26
CA VAL A 256 20.35 -28.49 1.61
C VAL A 256 19.18 -29.28 0.99
N LYS A 257 19.29 -29.64 -0.30
CA LYS A 257 18.33 -30.50 -1.00
C LYS A 257 18.16 -31.85 -0.28
N ASN A 258 19.25 -32.53 0.07
CA ASN A 258 19.21 -33.84 0.73
C ASN A 258 18.57 -33.76 2.14
N SER A 259 18.59 -32.57 2.75
CA SER A 259 17.92 -32.28 4.01
C SER A 259 16.42 -31.95 3.86
N ASN A 260 15.90 -31.92 2.63
CA ASN A 260 14.55 -31.45 2.25
C ASN A 260 14.28 -30.02 2.69
N GLU A 261 15.26 -29.14 2.51
CA GLU A 261 15.16 -27.72 2.85
C GLU A 261 15.25 -26.85 1.59
N TYR A 262 14.74 -25.62 1.70
CA TYR A 262 14.71 -24.64 0.59
C TYR A 262 15.41 -23.35 1.00
N VAL A 263 16.14 -22.74 0.07
CA VAL A 263 16.83 -21.45 0.21
C VAL A 263 16.07 -20.36 -0.53
N PHE A 264 15.66 -19.33 0.20
CA PHE A 264 15.03 -18.12 -0.32
C PHE A 264 16.00 -16.95 -0.15
N ILE A 265 16.54 -16.45 -1.24
CA ILE A 265 17.43 -15.29 -1.23
C ILE A 265 16.59 -14.01 -1.27
N ILE A 266 16.77 -13.14 -0.28
CA ILE A 266 16.29 -11.77 -0.31
C ILE A 266 17.37 -10.95 -1.02
N ASP A 267 17.14 -10.69 -2.30
CA ASP A 267 18.11 -10.11 -3.23
C ASP A 267 17.85 -8.61 -3.43
N SER A 268 18.89 -7.82 -3.14
CA SER A 268 18.91 -6.37 -3.33
C SER A 268 19.90 -5.95 -4.43
N GLY A 269 20.07 -6.77 -5.46
CA GLY A 269 20.87 -6.45 -6.64
C GLY A 269 22.16 -7.24 -6.81
N CYS A 270 22.37 -8.31 -6.02
CA CYS A 270 23.50 -9.22 -6.16
C CYS A 270 23.27 -10.17 -7.34
N ILE A 271 22.12 -10.87 -7.33
CA ILE A 271 21.78 -11.90 -8.31
C ILE A 271 21.02 -11.30 -9.46
N VAL A 272 19.89 -10.65 -9.21
CA VAL A 272 19.18 -9.90 -10.26
C VAL A 272 19.71 -8.48 -10.23
N LYS A 273 20.63 -8.20 -11.12
CA LYS A 273 21.36 -6.93 -11.14
C LYS A 273 20.47 -5.80 -11.66
N PRO A 274 20.75 -4.53 -11.32
CA PRO A 274 20.02 -3.36 -11.84
C PRO A 274 20.02 -3.25 -13.37
N ASN A 275 20.92 -3.94 -14.07
CA ASN A 275 21.02 -3.98 -15.53
C ASN A 275 20.21 -5.13 -16.18
N LYS A 276 19.22 -5.71 -15.47
CA LYS A 276 18.40 -6.87 -15.87
C LYS A 276 19.12 -8.21 -16.03
N GLN A 277 20.44 -8.24 -15.87
CA GLN A 277 21.21 -9.47 -15.99
C GLN A 277 21.12 -10.29 -14.70
N LEU A 278 21.31 -11.59 -14.83
CA LEU A 278 21.52 -12.47 -13.70
C LEU A 278 23.03 -12.64 -13.46
N ALA A 279 23.42 -12.87 -12.21
CA ALA A 279 24.79 -13.21 -11.89
C ALA A 279 25.18 -14.55 -12.56
N ASP A 280 26.33 -14.59 -13.22
CA ASP A 280 26.78 -15.77 -13.97
C ASP A 280 26.94 -16.99 -13.07
N TRP A 281 27.48 -16.79 -11.87
CA TRP A 281 27.62 -17.87 -10.89
C TRP A 281 26.27 -18.48 -10.50
N PHE A 282 25.21 -17.67 -10.41
CA PHE A 282 23.87 -18.17 -10.09
C PHE A 282 23.34 -19.05 -11.24
N LEU A 283 23.50 -18.59 -12.48
CA LEU A 283 23.13 -19.35 -13.68
C LEU A 283 23.88 -20.69 -13.73
N GLN A 284 25.20 -20.68 -13.48
CA GLN A 284 26.02 -21.90 -13.48
C GLN A 284 25.59 -22.87 -12.37
N ILE A 285 25.19 -22.38 -11.20
CA ILE A 285 24.68 -23.22 -10.09
C ILE A 285 23.41 -23.95 -10.51
N ILE A 286 22.42 -23.20 -11.00
CA ILE A 286 21.11 -23.77 -11.33
C ILE A 286 21.13 -24.57 -12.63
N ASP A 287 22.21 -24.55 -13.42
CA ASP A 287 22.23 -25.29 -14.68
C ASP A 287 22.34 -26.82 -14.52
N SER A 288 22.54 -27.31 -13.28
CA SER A 288 22.59 -28.74 -13.00
C SER A 288 21.20 -29.41 -13.03
N GLU A 289 21.10 -30.55 -13.73
CA GLU A 289 19.90 -31.41 -13.73
C GLU A 289 19.52 -31.90 -12.32
N GLU A 290 20.46 -31.89 -11.38
CA GLU A 290 20.20 -32.24 -9.98
C GLU A 290 19.18 -31.31 -9.30
N PHE A 291 18.86 -30.16 -9.89
CA PHE A 291 17.89 -29.19 -9.35
C PHE A 291 16.55 -29.16 -10.10
N ASP A 292 16.33 -30.05 -11.08
CA ASP A 292 15.11 -30.12 -11.89
C ASP A 292 13.85 -30.26 -11.04
N ASN A 293 12.92 -29.31 -11.20
CA ASN A 293 11.63 -29.25 -10.48
C ASN A 293 11.74 -29.28 -8.95
N LEU A 294 12.91 -28.96 -8.39
CA LEU A 294 13.12 -29.04 -6.94
C LEU A 294 13.04 -27.67 -6.27
N PHE A 295 13.34 -26.59 -6.99
CA PHE A 295 13.29 -25.24 -6.44
C PHE A 295 14.08 -25.09 -5.13
N THR A 296 15.24 -25.74 -5.04
CA THR A 296 16.09 -25.68 -3.83
C THR A 296 16.58 -24.25 -3.58
N LEU A 297 16.84 -23.48 -4.63
CA LEU A 297 17.30 -22.10 -4.58
C LEU A 297 16.29 -21.19 -5.30
N ASN A 298 15.79 -20.15 -4.62
CA ASN A 298 14.82 -19.21 -5.18
C ASN A 298 15.13 -17.78 -4.77
N ILE A 299 14.77 -16.82 -5.61
CA ILE A 299 15.17 -15.42 -5.48
C ILE A 299 13.94 -14.53 -5.26
N ILE A 300 14.01 -13.66 -4.26
CA ILE A 300 13.06 -12.60 -3.98
C ILE A 300 13.80 -11.29 -4.24
N SER A 301 13.68 -10.76 -5.46
CA SER A 301 14.48 -9.61 -5.89
C SER A 301 13.70 -8.30 -5.91
N ARG A 302 14.38 -7.20 -5.63
CA ARG A 302 13.87 -5.84 -5.87
C ARG A 302 13.75 -5.55 -7.37
N PHE A 303 14.64 -6.10 -8.19
CA PHE A 303 14.76 -5.78 -9.61
C PHE A 303 14.08 -6.83 -10.48
N ARG A 304 13.65 -6.44 -11.68
CA ARG A 304 13.11 -7.36 -12.69
C ARG A 304 14.23 -7.89 -13.60
N PRO A 305 14.34 -9.21 -13.82
CA PRO A 305 15.25 -9.76 -14.82
C PRO A 305 14.74 -9.49 -16.25
N SER A 306 15.62 -9.61 -17.25
CA SER A 306 15.24 -9.49 -18.65
C SER A 306 14.33 -10.65 -19.10
N ASN A 307 13.24 -10.34 -19.82
CA ASN A 307 12.37 -11.35 -20.42
C ASN A 307 13.11 -12.25 -21.41
N GLU A 308 14.09 -11.69 -22.14
CA GLU A 308 14.92 -12.45 -23.09
C GLU A 308 15.78 -13.47 -22.36
N LEU A 309 16.43 -13.05 -21.26
CA LEU A 309 17.23 -13.93 -20.42
C LEU A 309 16.39 -15.07 -19.84
N ILE A 310 15.18 -14.76 -19.33
CA ILE A 310 14.27 -15.78 -18.80
C ILE A 310 13.80 -16.74 -19.89
N ARG A 311 13.54 -16.26 -21.13
CA ARG A 311 13.19 -17.14 -22.26
C ARG A 311 14.35 -18.04 -22.68
N GLY A 312 15.58 -17.53 -22.66
CA GLY A 312 16.79 -18.29 -22.93
C GLY A 312 17.08 -19.35 -21.85
N ASN A 313 16.75 -19.05 -20.59
CA ASN A 313 16.96 -19.92 -19.44
C ASN A 313 15.66 -20.59 -18.98
N LYS A 314 15.27 -21.66 -19.68
CA LYS A 314 14.03 -22.42 -19.39
C LYS A 314 14.00 -23.04 -17.97
N GLY A 315 15.15 -23.16 -17.31
CA GLY A 315 15.25 -23.56 -15.91
C GLY A 315 14.78 -22.49 -14.90
N ILE A 316 14.40 -21.29 -15.33
CA ILE A 316 13.98 -20.19 -14.45
C ILE A 316 12.54 -19.77 -14.75
N ILE A 317 11.74 -19.61 -13.70
CA ILE A 317 10.45 -18.93 -13.78
C ILE A 317 10.54 -17.60 -13.08
N HIS A 318 10.04 -16.54 -13.73
CA HIS A 318 9.93 -15.22 -13.15
C HIS A 318 8.46 -14.81 -12.95
N PHE A 319 8.17 -14.21 -11.79
CA PHE A 319 6.92 -13.53 -11.48
C PHE A 319 7.18 -12.11 -11.00
N ASN A 320 6.38 -11.16 -11.47
CA ASN A 320 6.37 -9.79 -10.97
C ASN A 320 5.12 -9.54 -10.12
N VAL A 321 5.32 -9.16 -8.87
CA VAL A 321 4.25 -8.91 -7.89
C VAL A 321 3.92 -7.42 -7.87
N SER A 322 2.79 -7.05 -8.48
CA SER A 322 2.24 -5.69 -8.58
C SER A 322 1.40 -5.28 -7.34
N ASN A 323 0.73 -4.13 -7.33
CA ASN A 323 -0.22 -3.76 -6.25
C ASN A 323 -1.42 -4.68 -6.20
N LEU A 324 -2.02 -4.80 -5.01
CA LEU A 324 -3.36 -5.39 -4.91
C LEU A 324 -4.38 -4.49 -5.62
N SER A 325 -5.38 -5.11 -6.23
CA SER A 325 -6.57 -4.40 -6.70
C SER A 325 -7.32 -3.78 -5.50
N GLU A 326 -8.18 -2.78 -5.75
CA GLU A 326 -9.03 -2.22 -4.68
C GLU A 326 -9.84 -3.32 -3.98
N LYS A 327 -10.42 -4.25 -4.76
CA LYS A 327 -11.17 -5.39 -4.24
C LYS A 327 -10.33 -6.33 -3.39
N ASP A 328 -9.09 -6.61 -3.79
CA ASP A 328 -8.23 -7.51 -3.00
C ASP A 328 -7.61 -6.80 -1.79
N THR A 329 -7.43 -5.48 -1.86
CA THR A 329 -7.06 -4.63 -0.72
C THR A 329 -8.16 -4.63 0.33
N GLU A 330 -9.41 -4.44 -0.10
CA GLU A 330 -10.60 -4.55 0.74
C GLU A 330 -10.69 -5.93 1.40
N LYS A 331 -10.62 -7.00 0.62
CA LYS A 331 -10.63 -8.37 1.15
C LYS A 331 -9.51 -8.61 2.17
N LEU A 332 -8.28 -8.16 1.90
CA LEU A 332 -7.16 -8.32 2.83
C LEU A 332 -7.42 -7.58 4.14
N PHE A 333 -7.86 -6.32 4.05
CA PHE A 333 -8.21 -5.49 5.20
C PHE A 333 -9.32 -6.13 6.04
N VAL A 334 -10.43 -6.50 5.40
CA VAL A 334 -11.61 -7.12 6.03
C VAL A 334 -11.26 -8.43 6.70
N LYS A 335 -10.58 -9.32 5.98
CA LYS A 335 -10.14 -10.60 6.51
C LYS A 335 -9.24 -10.40 7.73
N TYR A 336 -8.34 -9.42 7.69
CA TYR A 336 -7.39 -9.21 8.78
C TYR A 336 -8.03 -8.66 10.05
N TYR A 337 -8.80 -7.57 9.96
CA TYR A 337 -9.41 -6.99 11.16
C TYR A 337 -10.45 -7.94 11.78
N SER A 338 -11.16 -8.70 10.94
CA SER A 338 -12.13 -9.70 11.40
C SER A 338 -11.44 -10.82 12.19
N PHE A 339 -10.26 -11.26 11.76
CA PHE A 339 -9.46 -12.24 12.51
C PHE A 339 -9.01 -11.73 13.87
N LEU A 340 -8.74 -10.44 13.97
CA LEU A 340 -8.40 -9.79 15.24
C LEU A 340 -9.64 -9.49 16.10
N LYS A 341 -10.84 -9.87 15.64
CA LYS A 341 -12.13 -9.61 16.29
C LYS A 341 -12.34 -8.12 16.60
N LEU A 342 -11.84 -7.26 15.70
CA LEU A 342 -12.03 -5.82 15.79
C LEU A 342 -13.44 -5.50 15.28
N ASP A 343 -14.23 -4.85 16.11
CA ASP A 343 -15.57 -4.41 15.74
C ASP A 343 -15.49 -3.04 15.04
N LEU A 344 -15.59 -3.06 13.72
CA LEU A 344 -15.48 -1.90 12.85
C LEU A 344 -16.82 -1.67 12.15
N LYS A 345 -17.36 -0.47 12.30
CA LYS A 345 -18.53 -0.07 11.52
C LYS A 345 -18.14 0.11 10.04
N THR A 346 -19.08 -0.15 9.13
CA THR A 346 -18.85 -0.11 7.68
C THR A 346 -18.32 1.23 7.19
N ASP A 347 -18.85 2.33 7.72
CA ASP A 347 -18.40 3.70 7.46
C ASP A 347 -16.95 3.93 7.90
N GLN A 348 -16.58 3.50 9.11
CA GLN A 348 -15.22 3.61 9.62
C GLN A 348 -14.21 2.77 8.83
N ALA A 349 -14.61 1.54 8.46
CA ALA A 349 -13.82 0.66 7.62
C ALA A 349 -13.58 1.28 6.24
N GLN A 350 -14.62 1.87 5.64
CA GLN A 350 -14.53 2.55 4.35
C GLN A 350 -13.60 3.77 4.41
N GLU A 351 -13.62 4.54 5.50
CA GLU A 351 -12.70 5.67 5.67
C GLU A 351 -11.23 5.25 5.69
N ILE A 352 -10.90 4.12 6.32
CA ILE A 352 -9.53 3.57 6.28
C ILE A 352 -9.21 3.03 4.89
N LEU A 353 -10.14 2.31 4.25
CA LEU A 353 -9.94 1.79 2.88
C LEU A 353 -9.63 2.89 1.87
N ASN A 354 -10.28 4.05 2.01
CA ASN A 354 -10.07 5.20 1.12
C ASN A 354 -8.64 5.78 1.17
N VAL A 355 -7.85 5.47 2.21
CA VAL A 355 -6.45 5.93 2.32
C VAL A 355 -5.43 4.84 2.00
N LEU A 356 -5.88 3.61 1.72
CA LEU A 356 -5.00 2.48 1.38
C LEU A 356 -4.69 2.48 -0.12
N ASN A 357 -3.43 2.22 -0.47
CA ASN A 357 -2.90 2.39 -1.83
C ASN A 357 -2.57 1.05 -2.55
N GLY A 358 -3.09 -0.06 -2.00
CA GLY A 358 -2.89 -1.41 -2.54
C GLY A 358 -1.59 -2.11 -2.12
N ILE A 359 -0.78 -1.49 -1.25
CA ILE A 359 0.40 -2.11 -0.65
C ILE A 359 -0.01 -2.96 0.57
N PRO A 360 0.19 -4.29 0.57
CA PRO A 360 -0.18 -5.16 1.69
C PRO A 360 0.41 -4.72 3.03
N SER A 361 1.68 -4.31 3.06
CA SER A 361 2.31 -3.84 4.30
C SER A 361 1.62 -2.62 4.92
N GLN A 362 1.04 -1.72 4.10
CA GLN A 362 0.24 -0.59 4.56
C GLN A 362 -1.08 -1.06 5.18
N VAL A 363 -1.72 -2.06 4.57
CA VAL A 363 -2.94 -2.69 5.12
C VAL A 363 -2.66 -3.31 6.49
N HIS A 364 -1.55 -4.04 6.63
CA HIS A 364 -1.14 -4.62 7.91
C HIS A 364 -0.90 -3.54 8.97
N TYR A 365 -0.18 -2.47 8.60
CA TYR A 365 0.08 -1.35 9.49
C TYR A 365 -1.22 -0.68 9.96
N ALA A 366 -2.16 -0.42 9.05
CA ALA A 366 -3.46 0.17 9.39
C ALA A 366 -4.23 -0.69 10.42
N VAL A 367 -4.31 -2.00 10.19
CA VAL A 367 -5.06 -2.90 11.08
C VAL A 367 -4.39 -3.07 12.44
N GLU A 368 -3.06 -3.19 12.51
CA GLU A 368 -2.36 -3.24 13.81
C GLU A 368 -2.52 -1.93 14.59
N ARG A 369 -2.53 -0.78 13.92
CA ARG A 369 -2.84 0.48 14.60
C ARG A 369 -4.25 0.52 15.17
N ILE A 370 -5.24 0.03 14.43
CA ILE A 370 -6.62 -0.06 14.94
C ILE A 370 -6.67 -0.94 16.17
N LYS A 371 -5.92 -2.05 16.18
CA LYS A 371 -5.82 -2.94 17.33
C LYS A 371 -5.14 -2.28 18.53
N ASP A 372 -4.03 -1.57 18.33
CA ASP A 372 -3.22 -1.03 19.41
C ASP A 372 -3.78 0.28 20.00
N PHE A 373 -4.39 1.12 19.17
CA PHE A 373 -4.85 2.47 19.55
C PHE A 373 -6.38 2.66 19.42
N GLY A 374 -7.09 1.70 18.85
CA GLY A 374 -8.51 1.81 18.52
C GLY A 374 -8.75 2.56 17.21
N ILE A 375 -9.93 2.33 16.61
CA ILE A 375 -10.33 2.95 15.34
C ILE A 375 -10.43 4.47 15.42
N ILE A 376 -10.94 5.01 16.54
CA ILE A 376 -11.14 6.46 16.70
C ILE A 376 -9.82 7.22 16.64
N GLU A 377 -8.80 6.75 17.38
CA GLU A 377 -7.49 7.38 17.39
C GLU A 377 -6.76 7.17 16.06
N THR A 378 -6.92 5.99 15.44
CA THR A 378 -6.37 5.70 14.12
C THR A 378 -6.94 6.63 13.05
N LEU A 379 -8.26 6.89 13.06
CA LEU A 379 -8.89 7.83 12.11
C LEU A 379 -8.42 9.27 12.30
N LYS A 380 -8.13 9.69 13.55
CA LYS A 380 -7.56 11.03 13.83
C LYS A 380 -6.14 11.21 13.30
N LYS A 381 -5.39 10.11 13.17
CA LYS A 381 -3.99 10.07 12.73
C LYS A 381 -3.84 9.24 11.47
N LYS A 382 -4.85 9.26 10.60
CA LYS A 382 -4.86 8.46 9.36
C LYS A 382 -3.75 8.89 8.41
N GLU A 383 -3.23 10.11 8.56
CA GLU A 383 -2.05 10.60 7.86
C GLU A 383 -0.85 9.68 8.12
N GLU A 384 -0.68 9.13 9.33
CA GLU A 384 0.42 8.20 9.61
C GLU A 384 0.32 6.90 8.79
N ILE A 385 -0.89 6.48 8.39
CA ILE A 385 -1.11 5.33 7.48
C ILE A 385 -0.72 5.70 6.06
N VAL A 386 -1.04 6.93 5.63
CA VAL A 386 -0.64 7.47 4.34
C VAL A 386 0.88 7.57 4.28
N ASP A 387 1.51 8.22 5.26
CA ASP A 387 2.96 8.42 5.38
C ASP A 387 3.74 7.09 5.32
N TYR A 388 3.23 6.05 6.00
CA TYR A 388 3.83 4.73 5.97
C TYR A 388 3.85 4.13 4.55
N GLY A 389 2.74 4.27 3.81
CA GLY A 389 2.66 3.85 2.41
C GLY A 389 3.49 4.73 1.47
N GLU A 390 3.54 6.03 1.73
CA GLU A 390 4.28 7.02 0.94
C GLU A 390 5.79 6.90 1.11
N THR A 391 6.30 6.48 2.26
CA THR A 391 7.75 6.40 2.53
C THR A 391 8.48 5.57 1.46
N GLN A 392 7.88 4.45 1.03
CA GLN A 392 8.49 3.62 -0.01
C GLN A 392 8.42 4.24 -1.41
N VAL A 393 7.31 4.94 -1.70
CA VAL A 393 7.14 5.70 -2.94
C VAL A 393 8.12 6.87 -2.99
N TYR A 394 8.32 7.57 -1.87
CA TYR A 394 9.25 8.67 -1.72
C TYR A 394 10.66 8.26 -2.11
N TYR A 395 11.19 7.18 -1.51
CA TYR A 395 12.56 6.72 -1.83
C TYR A 395 12.73 6.33 -3.29
N MET A 396 11.68 5.82 -3.93
CA MET A 396 11.68 5.48 -5.35
C MET A 396 11.73 6.72 -6.23
N VAL A 397 10.87 7.71 -5.95
CA VAL A 397 10.84 8.99 -6.66
C VAL A 397 12.12 9.80 -6.43
N ASP A 398 12.67 9.76 -5.21
CA ASP A 398 13.92 10.44 -4.84
C ASP A 398 15.13 9.82 -5.56
N ASN A 399 15.19 8.48 -5.66
CA ASN A 399 16.20 7.80 -6.46
C ASN A 399 16.14 8.25 -7.94
N ILE A 400 14.94 8.31 -8.53
CA ILE A 400 14.77 8.81 -9.92
C ILE A 400 15.20 10.27 -10.04
N ARG A 401 14.86 11.11 -9.06
CA ARG A 401 15.28 12.51 -9.02
C ARG A 401 16.80 12.66 -8.96
N SER A 402 17.47 11.78 -8.22
CA SER A 402 18.94 11.77 -8.10
C SER A 402 19.65 11.46 -9.42
N LYS A 403 18.96 10.82 -10.39
CA LYS A 403 19.48 10.51 -11.73
C LYS A 403 19.47 11.70 -12.68
N GLY A 404 18.84 12.82 -12.30
CA GLY A 404 18.85 14.06 -13.05
C GLY A 404 17.46 14.63 -13.32
N LYS A 405 17.43 15.89 -13.77
CA LYS A 405 16.18 16.62 -14.02
C LYS A 405 15.34 15.94 -15.09
N PHE A 406 15.96 15.51 -16.19
CA PHE A 406 15.25 14.88 -17.31
C PHE A 406 14.53 13.58 -16.91
N ALA A 407 15.17 12.74 -16.09
CA ALA A 407 14.55 11.53 -15.54
C ALA A 407 13.29 11.84 -14.73
N PHE A 408 13.36 12.85 -13.86
CA PHE A 408 12.20 13.28 -13.08
C PHE A 408 11.09 13.88 -13.97
N ASP A 409 11.44 14.70 -14.95
CA ASP A 409 10.47 15.28 -15.88
C ASP A 409 9.77 14.22 -16.74
N LEU A 410 10.50 13.18 -17.17
CA LEU A 410 9.96 12.02 -17.88
C LEU A 410 8.98 11.23 -17.00
N LEU A 411 9.34 10.98 -15.73
CA LEU A 411 8.45 10.33 -14.76
C LEU A 411 7.16 11.13 -14.57
N VAL A 412 7.27 12.45 -14.42
CA VAL A 412 6.10 13.33 -14.29
C VAL A 412 5.24 13.27 -15.55
N LEU A 413 5.86 13.30 -16.75
CA LEU A 413 5.13 13.18 -18.01
C LEU A 413 4.29 11.89 -18.06
N ILE A 414 4.89 10.72 -17.89
CA ILE A 414 4.19 9.44 -18.02
C ILE A 414 3.13 9.23 -16.91
N SER A 415 3.32 9.85 -15.74
CA SER A 415 2.37 9.78 -14.62
C SER A 415 1.11 10.64 -14.81
N ASN A 416 1.10 11.55 -15.79
CA ASN A 416 -0.08 12.36 -16.12
C ASN A 416 -1.10 11.61 -17.00
N PHE A 417 -0.84 10.35 -17.34
CA PHE A 417 -1.69 9.53 -18.18
C PHE A 417 -2.20 8.30 -17.40
N ASP A 418 -3.46 7.91 -17.62
CA ASP A 418 -4.00 6.63 -17.11
C ASP A 418 -3.19 5.45 -17.69
N PHE A 419 -2.77 5.58 -18.94
CA PHE A 419 -1.81 4.75 -19.65
C PHE A 419 -1.25 5.55 -20.85
N ILE A 420 0.00 5.27 -21.24
CA ILE A 420 0.66 5.94 -22.38
C ILE A 420 1.46 4.94 -23.21
N SER A 421 1.42 5.01 -24.53
CA SER A 421 2.24 4.13 -25.36
C SER A 421 3.70 4.61 -25.43
N TYR A 422 4.60 3.71 -25.82
CA TYR A 422 5.98 4.08 -26.15
C TYR A 422 6.06 5.07 -27.30
N ASP A 423 5.31 4.85 -28.38
CA ASP A 423 5.34 5.72 -29.56
C ASP A 423 4.91 7.14 -29.21
N PHE A 424 3.89 7.28 -28.36
CA PHE A 424 3.46 8.59 -27.91
C PHE A 424 4.50 9.26 -27.01
N VAL A 425 5.11 8.54 -26.06
CA VAL A 425 6.24 9.07 -25.27
C VAL A 425 7.36 9.58 -26.18
N TYR A 426 7.85 8.75 -27.10
CA TYR A 426 8.94 9.13 -28.01
C TYR A 426 8.59 10.33 -28.89
N SER A 427 7.32 10.45 -29.30
CA SER A 427 6.87 11.60 -30.07
C SER A 427 6.80 12.90 -29.28
N ILE A 428 6.85 12.85 -27.93
CA ILE A 428 6.87 14.01 -27.04
C ILE A 428 8.30 14.38 -26.65
N VAL A 429 9.07 13.39 -26.20
CA VAL A 429 10.41 13.61 -25.60
C VAL A 429 11.57 13.38 -26.57
N GLY A 430 11.30 12.79 -27.74
CA GLY A 430 12.29 12.32 -28.69
C GLY A 430 12.70 10.86 -28.42
N LYS A 431 12.98 10.11 -29.48
CA LYS A 431 13.55 8.76 -29.36
C LYS A 431 15.08 8.88 -29.24
N THR A 432 15.58 8.79 -28.02
CA THR A 432 17.02 8.80 -27.71
C THR A 432 17.38 7.62 -26.84
N GLU A 433 18.65 7.23 -26.86
CA GLU A 433 19.18 6.17 -25.99
C GLU A 433 19.00 6.49 -24.51
N GLU A 434 19.09 7.77 -24.11
CA GLU A 434 18.80 8.22 -22.74
C GLU A 434 17.36 7.91 -22.32
N VAL A 435 16.37 8.17 -23.20
CA VAL A 435 14.96 7.90 -22.93
C VAL A 435 14.72 6.39 -22.82
N ASP A 436 15.29 5.60 -23.72
CA ASP A 436 15.19 4.14 -23.70
C ASP A 436 15.76 3.59 -22.39
N ASN A 437 16.96 4.03 -21.99
CA ASN A 437 17.60 3.63 -20.75
C ASN A 437 16.78 4.01 -19.50
N LEU A 438 16.14 5.17 -19.50
CA LEU A 438 15.29 5.62 -18.40
C LEU A 438 13.98 4.83 -18.31
N LEU A 439 13.29 4.61 -19.43
CA LEU A 439 12.06 3.79 -19.44
C LEU A 439 12.35 2.34 -19.06
N GLU A 440 13.50 1.83 -19.49
CA GLU A 440 14.02 0.53 -19.09
C GLU A 440 14.27 0.48 -17.58
N ASP A 441 15.01 1.44 -17.02
CA ASP A 441 15.25 1.55 -15.58
C ASP A 441 13.95 1.65 -14.76
N PHE A 442 12.98 2.45 -15.23
CA PHE A 442 11.67 2.58 -14.60
C PHE A 442 10.92 1.24 -14.60
N PHE A 443 10.99 0.48 -15.68
CA PHE A 443 10.41 -0.86 -15.72
C PHE A 443 11.13 -1.83 -14.75
N ILE A 444 12.46 -1.81 -14.68
CA ILE A 444 13.28 -2.70 -13.83
C ILE A 444 13.01 -2.45 -12.35
N THR A 445 12.95 -1.17 -11.98
CA THR A 445 12.75 -0.73 -10.60
C THR A 445 11.29 -0.85 -10.15
N GLY A 446 10.37 -1.07 -11.09
CA GLY A 446 8.95 -1.27 -10.83
C GLY A 446 8.17 0.03 -10.70
N VAL A 447 8.54 1.09 -11.45
CA VAL A 447 7.78 2.35 -11.54
C VAL A 447 6.44 2.13 -12.24
N PHE A 448 6.45 1.27 -13.26
CA PHE A 448 5.28 0.97 -14.08
C PHE A 448 5.23 -0.50 -14.48
N ASP A 449 4.04 -0.92 -14.88
CA ASP A 449 3.80 -2.18 -15.57
C ASP A 449 3.42 -1.92 -17.04
N LEU A 450 3.58 -2.94 -17.88
CA LEU A 450 3.14 -2.91 -19.26
C LEU A 450 1.75 -3.55 -19.37
N VAL A 451 0.83 -2.88 -20.06
CA VAL A 451 -0.56 -3.29 -20.27
C VAL A 451 -0.92 -3.22 -21.76
N GLY A 452 -2.02 -3.87 -22.15
CA GLY A 452 -2.41 -4.06 -23.55
C GLY A 452 -2.07 -5.46 -24.06
N ALA A 453 -2.74 -5.88 -25.13
CA ALA A 453 -2.57 -7.22 -25.70
C ALA A 453 -1.14 -7.47 -26.17
N ASN A 454 -0.47 -6.42 -26.64
CA ASN A 454 0.91 -6.45 -27.13
C ASN A 454 1.89 -5.80 -26.14
N LYS A 455 1.46 -5.48 -24.90
CA LYS A 455 2.25 -4.76 -23.89
C LYS A 455 2.75 -3.40 -24.37
N GLU A 456 1.96 -2.76 -25.22
CA GLU A 456 2.27 -1.52 -25.91
C GLU A 456 2.09 -0.26 -25.03
N TYR A 457 1.41 -0.39 -23.89
CA TYR A 457 1.12 0.72 -22.99
C TYR A 457 1.87 0.63 -21.66
N ILE A 458 2.44 1.75 -21.24
CA ILE A 458 3.00 2.00 -19.92
C ILE A 458 1.87 2.42 -18.98
N LYS A 459 1.78 1.77 -17.82
CA LYS A 459 0.89 2.16 -16.73
C LYS A 459 1.68 2.33 -15.43
N VAL A 460 1.88 3.59 -15.04
CA VAL A 460 2.55 3.94 -13.77
C VAL A 460 1.73 3.42 -12.60
N HIS A 461 2.41 2.88 -11.58
CA HIS A 461 1.72 2.43 -10.37
C HIS A 461 1.05 3.62 -9.68
N TYR A 462 -0.23 3.43 -9.31
CA TYR A 462 -1.08 4.47 -8.72
C TYR A 462 -0.42 5.26 -7.57
N PRO A 463 0.25 4.62 -6.58
CA PRO A 463 0.87 5.36 -5.48
C PRO A 463 1.91 6.40 -5.96
N ILE A 464 2.62 6.13 -7.05
CA ILE A 464 3.63 7.04 -7.62
C ILE A 464 2.93 8.22 -8.32
N ALA A 465 1.92 7.94 -9.15
CA ALA A 465 1.18 8.98 -9.87
C ALA A 465 0.42 9.92 -8.92
N ASP A 466 -0.19 9.34 -7.89
CA ASP A 466 -0.90 10.03 -6.83
C ASP A 466 0.04 10.92 -5.98
N TYR A 467 1.22 10.40 -5.60
CA TYR A 467 2.26 11.18 -4.93
C TYR A 467 2.69 12.42 -5.75
N LEU A 468 2.95 12.26 -7.05
CA LEU A 468 3.36 13.35 -7.93
C LEU A 468 2.27 14.40 -8.14
N THR A 469 1.01 13.95 -8.18
CA THR A 469 -0.17 14.84 -8.28
C THR A 469 -0.33 15.67 -7.00
N ARG A 470 -0.23 15.03 -5.83
CA ARG A 470 -0.23 15.73 -4.52
C ARG A 470 0.91 16.73 -4.39
N SER A 471 2.11 16.36 -4.85
CA SER A 471 3.27 17.26 -4.83
C SER A 471 3.18 18.40 -5.85
N LYS A 472 2.10 18.46 -6.65
CA LYS A 472 1.89 19.44 -7.72
C LYS A 472 3.06 19.49 -8.71
N ALA A 473 3.66 18.33 -8.98
CA ALA A 473 4.72 18.22 -9.97
C ALA A 473 4.17 18.61 -11.34
N LYS A 474 4.84 19.52 -12.03
CA LYS A 474 4.38 20.04 -13.32
C LYS A 474 5.17 19.39 -14.44
N ILE A 475 4.49 18.99 -15.50
CA ILE A 475 5.15 18.60 -16.75
C ILE A 475 6.04 19.76 -17.22
N ASP A 476 7.27 19.44 -17.63
CA ASP A 476 8.24 20.41 -18.14
C ASP A 476 7.67 21.21 -19.32
N SER A 477 8.11 22.46 -19.45
CA SER A 477 7.64 23.39 -20.47
C SER A 477 7.86 22.89 -21.89
N SER A 478 8.96 22.17 -22.15
CA SER A 478 9.28 21.63 -23.47
C SER A 478 8.26 20.57 -23.90
N PHE A 479 7.99 19.58 -23.04
CA PHE A 479 7.00 18.54 -23.29
C PHE A 479 5.59 19.11 -23.45
N LYS A 480 5.22 20.13 -22.65
CA LYS A 480 3.94 20.84 -22.80
C LYS A 480 3.78 21.51 -24.16
N LEU A 481 4.84 22.11 -24.70
CA LEU A 481 4.81 22.72 -26.03
C LEU A 481 4.58 21.66 -27.10
N THR A 482 5.27 20.52 -27.03
CA THR A 482 5.10 19.41 -27.98
C THR A 482 3.69 18.81 -27.93
N LEU A 483 3.15 18.59 -26.73
CA LEU A 483 1.77 18.13 -26.54
C LEU A 483 0.76 19.11 -27.17
N LYS A 484 0.96 20.42 -26.97
CA LYS A 484 0.12 21.47 -27.58
C LYS A 484 0.22 21.49 -29.11
N GLN A 485 1.42 21.29 -29.66
CA GLN A 485 1.61 21.18 -31.11
C GLN A 485 0.85 19.98 -31.70
N LYS A 486 0.87 18.83 -31.01
CA LYS A 486 0.13 17.64 -31.43
C LYS A 486 -1.38 17.84 -31.42
N ILE A 487 -1.91 18.51 -30.39
CA ILE A 487 -3.32 18.91 -30.34
C ILE A 487 -3.65 19.79 -31.55
N ASN A 488 -2.83 20.80 -31.85
CA ASN A 488 -3.04 21.67 -33.00
C ASN A 488 -2.95 20.93 -34.34
N SER A 489 -2.03 19.98 -34.50
CA SER A 489 -1.94 19.17 -35.72
C SER A 489 -3.14 18.24 -35.87
N PHE A 490 -3.62 17.64 -34.78
CA PHE A 490 -4.82 16.80 -34.77
C PHE A 490 -6.05 17.60 -35.23
N ILE A 491 -6.20 18.82 -34.71
CA ILE A 491 -7.23 19.79 -35.10
C ILE A 491 -7.14 20.15 -36.59
N ASN A 492 -5.95 20.43 -37.11
CA ASN A 492 -5.77 20.87 -38.50
C ASN A 492 -5.85 19.72 -39.53
N ASP A 493 -5.60 18.48 -39.11
CA ASP A 493 -5.64 17.28 -39.97
C ASP A 493 -7.07 16.71 -40.13
N GLU A 494 -8.09 17.31 -39.50
CA GLU A 494 -9.48 16.87 -39.60
C GLU A 494 -10.01 16.95 -41.04
N GLY A 495 -9.99 15.81 -41.71
CA GLY A 495 -10.36 15.65 -43.12
C GLY A 495 -9.62 14.50 -43.81
N LYS A 496 -8.47 14.07 -43.26
CA LYS A 496 -7.75 12.88 -43.72
C LYS A 496 -8.01 11.74 -42.74
N ILE A 497 -8.73 10.72 -43.19
CA ILE A 497 -8.91 9.44 -42.48
C ILE A 497 -7.51 8.87 -42.22
N LYS A 498 -6.96 9.10 -41.02
CA LYS A 498 -5.86 8.31 -40.49
C LYS A 498 -6.47 7.33 -39.51
N ASP A 499 -6.17 6.06 -39.70
CA ASP A 499 -6.34 5.07 -38.64
C ASP A 499 -5.54 5.56 -37.43
N PHE A 500 -6.21 5.74 -36.29
CA PHE A 500 -5.50 6.08 -35.06
C PHE A 500 -4.80 4.82 -34.57
N GLN A 501 -3.48 4.80 -34.73
CA GLN A 501 -2.65 3.68 -34.30
C GLN A 501 -2.43 3.69 -32.78
N ASP A 502 -2.61 4.84 -32.12
CA ASP A 502 -2.35 5.03 -30.70
C ASP A 502 -3.56 5.61 -29.96
N VAL A 503 -4.11 4.81 -29.05
CA VAL A 503 -5.27 5.21 -28.23
C VAL A 503 -4.90 6.28 -27.22
N SER A 504 -3.71 6.22 -26.62
CA SER A 504 -3.27 7.19 -25.62
C SER A 504 -3.06 8.60 -26.20
N GLU A 505 -2.50 8.69 -27.41
CA GLU A 505 -2.38 9.94 -28.15
C GLU A 505 -3.75 10.48 -28.58
N LEU A 506 -4.61 9.62 -29.12
CA LEU A 506 -5.97 10.01 -29.52
C LEU A 506 -6.73 10.58 -28.32
N LEU A 507 -6.74 9.88 -27.18
CA LEU A 507 -7.41 10.35 -25.98
C LEU A 507 -6.83 11.68 -25.50
N HIS A 508 -5.50 11.84 -25.52
CA HIS A 508 -4.88 13.12 -25.17
C HIS A 508 -5.32 14.26 -26.10
N ASN A 509 -5.31 14.03 -27.41
CA ASN A 509 -5.61 15.04 -28.42
C ASN A 509 -7.09 15.43 -28.41
N ILE A 510 -8.01 14.47 -28.30
CA ILE A 510 -9.45 14.76 -28.13
C ILE A 510 -9.64 15.61 -26.87
N LYS A 511 -9.01 15.23 -25.74
CA LYS A 511 -9.08 16.01 -24.50
C LYS A 511 -8.65 17.45 -24.74
N GLY A 512 -7.48 17.62 -25.35
CA GLY A 512 -6.87 18.93 -25.62
C GLY A 512 -7.72 19.79 -26.55
N ALA A 513 -8.28 19.20 -27.61
CA ALA A 513 -9.11 19.90 -28.57
C ALA A 513 -10.45 20.34 -27.97
N ILE A 514 -11.08 19.49 -27.16
CA ILE A 514 -12.28 19.86 -26.39
C ILE A 514 -11.98 21.02 -25.44
N ILE A 515 -10.87 20.97 -24.70
CA ILE A 515 -10.46 22.06 -23.78
C ILE A 515 -10.18 23.36 -24.57
N ALA A 516 -9.64 23.25 -25.79
CA ALA A 516 -9.39 24.37 -26.67
C ALA A 516 -10.64 24.91 -27.40
N ASN A 517 -11.84 24.39 -27.09
CA ASN A 517 -13.11 24.74 -27.75
C ASN A 517 -13.12 24.50 -29.27
N TYR A 518 -12.42 23.45 -29.73
CA TYR A 518 -12.50 23.02 -31.12
C TYR A 518 -13.67 22.05 -31.34
N ASP A 519 -14.36 22.19 -32.47
CA ASP A 519 -15.53 21.38 -32.82
C ASP A 519 -15.09 20.11 -33.56
N LEU A 520 -15.08 18.97 -32.87
CA LEU A 520 -14.65 17.68 -33.43
C LEU A 520 -15.83 16.97 -34.12
N PRO A 521 -15.61 15.98 -35.01
CA PRO A 521 -16.66 15.08 -35.47
C PRO A 521 -17.28 14.23 -34.36
N ASP A 522 -18.57 13.91 -34.46
CA ASP A 522 -19.36 13.16 -33.45
C ASP A 522 -18.70 11.85 -32.98
N LYS A 523 -17.97 11.17 -33.88
CA LYS A 523 -17.26 9.91 -33.60
C LYS A 523 -16.21 10.02 -32.49
N TYR A 524 -15.72 11.21 -32.16
CA TYR A 524 -14.71 11.42 -31.12
C TYR A 524 -15.30 11.68 -29.72
N TYR A 525 -16.61 11.92 -29.62
CA TYR A 525 -17.28 12.18 -28.34
C TYR A 525 -17.70 10.89 -27.65
N ILE A 526 -16.72 10.07 -27.25
CA ILE A 526 -16.97 8.85 -26.47
C ILE A 526 -17.53 9.25 -25.09
N PRO A 527 -18.76 8.83 -24.71
CA PRO A 527 -19.46 9.37 -23.53
C PRO A 527 -18.67 9.31 -22.22
N SER A 528 -18.07 8.15 -21.88
CA SER A 528 -17.30 7.99 -20.64
C SER A 528 -16.09 8.91 -20.55
N PHE A 529 -15.46 9.19 -21.69
CA PHE A 529 -14.31 10.09 -21.80
C PHE A 529 -14.72 11.56 -21.77
N VAL A 530 -15.81 11.91 -22.45
CA VAL A 530 -16.38 13.25 -22.41
C VAL A 530 -16.81 13.60 -20.98
N LEU A 531 -17.41 12.66 -20.24
CA LEU A 531 -17.77 12.87 -18.84
C LEU A 531 -16.54 13.20 -17.97
N LYS A 532 -15.43 12.45 -18.12
CA LYS A 532 -14.17 12.78 -17.43
C LYS A 532 -13.68 14.20 -17.76
N THR A 533 -13.76 14.58 -19.03
CA THR A 533 -13.36 15.92 -19.50
C THR A 533 -14.28 17.02 -18.98
N ILE A 534 -15.59 16.78 -18.89
CA ILE A 534 -16.57 17.70 -18.30
C ILE A 534 -16.26 17.99 -16.83
N VAL A 535 -15.97 16.94 -16.06
CA VAL A 535 -15.65 17.10 -14.63
C VAL A 535 -14.43 18.00 -14.47
N GLU A 536 -13.39 17.81 -15.28
CA GLU A 536 -12.19 18.64 -15.25
C GLU A 536 -12.46 20.09 -15.70
N LEU A 537 -13.17 20.29 -16.81
CA LEU A 537 -13.56 21.63 -17.29
C LEU A 537 -14.41 22.39 -16.28
N TYR A 538 -15.29 21.69 -15.56
CA TYR A 538 -16.10 22.27 -14.50
C TYR A 538 -15.22 22.80 -13.36
N TYR A 539 -14.22 22.02 -12.91
CA TYR A 539 -13.29 22.46 -11.87
C TYR A 539 -12.29 23.52 -12.37
N LEU A 540 -12.07 23.63 -13.68
CA LEU A 540 -11.36 24.75 -14.32
C LEU A 540 -12.27 25.98 -14.55
N GLU A 541 -13.49 25.98 -14.03
CA GLU A 541 -14.49 27.05 -14.12
C GLU A 541 -14.92 27.39 -15.57
N ASN A 542 -14.67 26.50 -16.52
CA ASN A 542 -15.01 26.71 -17.94
C ASN A 542 -16.42 26.17 -18.27
N TYR A 543 -17.44 26.75 -17.64
CA TYR A 543 -18.83 26.27 -17.71
C TYR A 543 -19.45 26.34 -19.11
N SER A 544 -19.05 27.32 -19.94
CA SER A 544 -19.56 27.45 -21.31
C SER A 544 -19.17 26.22 -22.16
N SER A 545 -17.92 25.77 -22.04
CA SER A 545 -17.44 24.56 -22.70
C SER A 545 -18.13 23.31 -22.18
N VAL A 546 -18.40 23.23 -20.86
CA VAL A 546 -19.16 22.13 -20.27
C VAL A 546 -20.57 22.05 -20.89
N ILE A 547 -21.29 23.17 -20.98
CA ILE A 547 -22.64 23.20 -21.54
C ILE A 547 -22.64 22.77 -23.01
N ALA A 548 -21.78 23.38 -23.84
CA ALA A 548 -21.70 23.08 -25.27
C ALA A 548 -21.38 21.60 -25.53
N LEU A 549 -20.46 21.03 -24.75
CA LEU A 549 -20.04 19.65 -24.85
C LEU A 549 -21.15 18.66 -24.45
N ILE A 550 -21.88 18.97 -23.36
CA ILE A 550 -23.00 18.14 -22.93
C ILE A 550 -24.14 18.20 -23.96
N ASP A 551 -24.46 19.39 -24.48
CA ASP A 551 -25.51 19.56 -25.48
C ASP A 551 -25.24 18.69 -26.70
N LYS A 552 -24.02 18.78 -27.24
CA LYS A 552 -23.59 17.98 -28.39
C LYS A 552 -23.69 16.47 -28.13
N VAL A 553 -23.27 16.00 -26.96
CA VAL A 553 -23.36 14.58 -26.61
C VAL A 553 -24.82 14.12 -26.44
N LEU A 554 -25.70 14.97 -25.89
CA LEU A 554 -27.09 14.64 -25.64
C LEU A 554 -27.99 14.68 -26.88
N GLU A 555 -27.55 15.28 -28.00
CA GLU A 555 -28.26 15.22 -29.30
C GLU A 555 -28.60 13.77 -29.71
N ASN A 556 -27.73 12.81 -29.36
CA ASN A 556 -27.92 11.39 -29.62
C ASN A 556 -28.10 10.56 -28.32
N SER A 557 -28.77 11.12 -27.31
CA SER A 557 -28.93 10.49 -25.98
C SER A 557 -29.52 9.07 -25.98
N SER A 558 -30.26 8.67 -27.01
CA SER A 558 -30.78 7.30 -27.17
C SER A 558 -29.70 6.23 -27.34
N ARG A 559 -28.47 6.64 -27.72
CA ARG A 559 -27.30 5.76 -27.88
C ARG A 559 -26.42 5.68 -26.64
N ILE A 560 -26.76 6.43 -25.58
CA ILE A 560 -25.97 6.56 -24.37
C ILE A 560 -26.66 5.78 -23.25
N ASP A 561 -25.86 5.13 -22.41
CA ASP A 561 -26.36 4.50 -21.19
C ASP A 561 -27.15 5.49 -20.32
N LYS A 562 -28.28 5.04 -19.75
CA LYS A 562 -29.20 5.91 -19.01
C LYS A 562 -28.56 6.56 -17.78
N ASP A 563 -27.65 5.86 -17.11
CA ASP A 563 -26.95 6.39 -15.94
C ASP A 563 -25.95 7.47 -16.37
N LEU A 564 -25.25 7.28 -17.51
CA LEU A 564 -24.39 8.33 -18.08
C LEU A 564 -25.19 9.56 -18.54
N VAL A 565 -26.35 9.36 -19.18
CA VAL A 565 -27.25 10.47 -19.54
C VAL A 565 -27.66 11.28 -18.31
N ARG A 566 -27.98 10.60 -17.21
CA ARG A 566 -28.30 11.24 -15.94
C ARG A 566 -27.12 12.05 -15.41
N GLU A 567 -25.90 11.51 -15.44
CA GLU A 567 -24.69 12.23 -15.00
C GLU A 567 -24.42 13.47 -15.87
N PHE A 568 -24.54 13.38 -17.20
CA PHE A 568 -24.42 14.55 -18.08
C PHE A 568 -25.44 15.63 -17.73
N LYS A 569 -26.71 15.25 -17.56
CA LYS A 569 -27.77 16.20 -17.17
C LYS A 569 -27.51 16.83 -15.79
N TYR A 570 -26.94 16.07 -14.85
CA TYR A 570 -26.55 16.59 -13.55
C TYR A 570 -25.46 17.67 -13.66
N TRP A 571 -24.38 17.40 -14.41
CA TRP A 571 -23.31 18.38 -14.66
C TRP A 571 -23.78 19.58 -15.50
N LEU A 572 -24.73 19.38 -16.41
CA LEU A 572 -25.38 20.45 -17.18
C LEU A 572 -26.14 21.38 -16.23
N CYS A 573 -26.96 20.83 -15.33
CA CYS A 573 -27.71 21.62 -14.36
C CYS A 573 -26.77 22.44 -13.44
N LEU A 574 -25.68 21.85 -12.97
CA LEU A 574 -24.67 22.58 -12.18
C LEU A 574 -24.04 23.74 -12.96
N SER A 575 -23.71 23.52 -14.23
CA SER A 575 -23.08 24.52 -15.10
C SER A 575 -24.06 25.64 -15.49
N LEU A 576 -25.31 25.29 -15.84
CA LEU A 576 -26.39 26.25 -16.10
C LEU A 576 -26.68 27.10 -14.86
N ALA A 577 -26.66 26.49 -13.67
CA ALA A 577 -26.86 27.21 -12.43
C ALA A 577 -25.76 28.25 -12.17
N ARG A 578 -24.49 27.87 -12.36
CA ARG A 578 -23.34 28.81 -12.28
C ARG A 578 -23.47 29.97 -13.26
N LYS A 579 -23.95 29.69 -14.47
CA LYS A 579 -24.18 30.67 -15.53
C LYS A 579 -25.47 31.48 -15.39
N LYS A 580 -26.35 31.12 -14.44
CA LYS A 580 -27.68 31.72 -14.22
C LYS A 580 -28.59 31.65 -15.46
N GLU A 581 -28.48 30.57 -16.23
CA GLU A 581 -29.26 30.36 -17.44
C GLU A 581 -30.70 29.92 -17.10
N PRO A 582 -31.75 30.53 -17.70
CA PRO A 582 -33.14 30.12 -17.49
C PRO A 582 -33.42 28.66 -17.89
N ARG A 583 -32.64 28.13 -18.84
CA ARG A 583 -32.70 26.72 -19.29
C ARG A 583 -32.56 25.72 -18.14
N PHE A 584 -31.95 26.10 -17.02
CA PHE A 584 -31.87 25.27 -15.83
C PHE A 584 -33.23 24.69 -15.42
N GLU A 585 -34.28 25.52 -15.40
CA GLU A 585 -35.60 25.13 -14.88
C GLU A 585 -36.30 24.06 -15.73
N SER A 586 -36.00 24.01 -17.03
CA SER A 586 -36.49 22.94 -17.91
C SER A 586 -35.66 21.66 -17.77
N GLU A 587 -34.33 21.78 -17.67
CA GLU A 587 -33.43 20.62 -17.65
C GLU A 587 -33.49 19.83 -16.34
N VAL A 588 -33.60 20.54 -15.21
CA VAL A 588 -33.65 19.91 -13.88
C VAL A 588 -34.86 19.00 -13.69
N LYS A 589 -35.95 19.20 -14.45
CA LYS A 589 -37.14 18.32 -14.43
C LYS A 589 -36.83 16.89 -14.86
N ASN A 590 -35.72 16.69 -15.57
CA ASN A 590 -35.23 15.37 -15.98
C ASN A 590 -34.41 14.65 -14.89
N ILE A 591 -34.22 15.28 -13.73
CA ILE A 591 -33.53 14.71 -12.57
C ILE A 591 -34.57 14.45 -11.47
N GLU A 592 -34.51 13.28 -10.86
CA GLU A 592 -35.46 12.86 -9.82
C GLU A 592 -34.81 12.78 -8.43
N GLY A 593 -35.64 12.55 -7.41
CA GLY A 593 -35.17 12.22 -6.06
C GLY A 593 -34.59 13.39 -5.27
N ALA A 594 -33.51 13.14 -4.53
CA ALA A 594 -32.84 14.13 -3.69
C ALA A 594 -31.96 15.10 -4.52
N ASP A 595 -31.42 14.64 -5.66
CA ASP A 595 -30.60 15.46 -6.56
C ASP A 595 -31.38 16.61 -7.19
N TYR A 596 -32.65 16.39 -7.55
CA TYR A 596 -33.56 17.45 -8.00
C TYR A 596 -33.62 18.62 -7.01
N ASN A 597 -33.86 18.29 -5.74
CA ASN A 597 -33.96 19.26 -4.66
C ASN A 597 -32.61 19.95 -4.41
N TYR A 598 -31.51 19.20 -4.48
CA TYR A 598 -30.17 19.75 -4.33
C TYR A 598 -29.82 20.76 -5.44
N LEU A 599 -30.09 20.41 -6.70
CA LEU A 599 -29.79 21.27 -7.85
C LEU A 599 -30.58 22.59 -7.79
N PHE A 600 -31.87 22.54 -7.44
CA PHE A 600 -32.65 23.77 -7.21
C PHE A 600 -32.12 24.58 -6.03
N GLY A 601 -31.77 23.91 -4.94
CA GLY A 601 -31.12 24.54 -3.78
C GLY A 601 -29.84 25.29 -4.16
N PHE A 602 -29.00 24.65 -4.97
CA PHE A 602 -27.78 25.22 -5.52
C PHE A 602 -28.08 26.40 -6.45
N TYR A 603 -29.00 26.26 -7.39
CA TYR A 603 -29.43 27.31 -8.32
C TYR A 603 -29.92 28.58 -7.60
N PHE A 604 -30.82 28.41 -6.62
CA PHE A 604 -31.33 29.53 -5.84
C PHE A 604 -30.25 30.23 -5.02
N ARG A 605 -29.27 29.48 -4.49
CA ARG A 605 -28.10 30.08 -3.81
C ARG A 605 -27.30 30.95 -4.78
N ILE A 606 -26.98 30.46 -5.98
CA ILE A 606 -26.24 31.24 -6.98
C ILE A 606 -26.99 32.53 -7.37
N ASN A 607 -28.32 32.46 -7.41
CA ASN A 607 -29.21 33.60 -7.64
C ASN A 607 -29.47 34.47 -6.40
N LYS A 608 -28.75 34.24 -5.29
CA LYS A 608 -28.89 34.96 -4.01
C LYS A 608 -30.29 34.87 -3.38
N GLN A 609 -31.12 33.91 -3.78
CA GLN A 609 -32.44 33.62 -3.21
C GLN A 609 -32.32 32.60 -2.07
N LEU A 610 -31.80 33.06 -0.93
CA LEU A 610 -31.37 32.16 0.16
C LEU A 610 -32.51 31.38 0.83
N ASP A 611 -33.71 31.95 0.92
CA ASP A 611 -34.87 31.26 1.53
C ASP A 611 -35.36 30.07 0.69
N ASN A 612 -35.41 30.26 -0.64
CA ASN A 612 -35.71 29.17 -1.57
C ASN A 612 -34.60 28.13 -1.53
N ALA A 613 -33.34 28.55 -1.55
CA ALA A 613 -32.19 27.64 -1.47
C ALA A 613 -32.27 26.74 -0.22
N GLU A 614 -32.53 27.34 0.95
CA GLU A 614 -32.68 26.61 2.21
C GLU A 614 -33.82 25.59 2.16
N THR A 615 -34.99 25.99 1.65
CA THR A 615 -36.18 25.13 1.54
C THR A 615 -35.89 23.89 0.71
N TYR A 616 -35.31 24.07 -0.48
CA TYR A 616 -34.98 22.97 -1.38
C TYR A 616 -33.86 22.08 -0.82
N LEU A 617 -32.82 22.63 -0.20
CA LEU A 617 -31.75 21.84 0.41
C LEU A 617 -32.24 21.02 1.62
N LYS A 618 -33.11 21.58 2.46
CA LYS A 618 -33.81 20.82 3.51
C LYS A 618 -34.66 19.70 2.90
N GLY A 619 -35.37 19.97 1.81
CA GLY A 619 -36.09 18.97 1.04
C GLY A 619 -35.22 17.85 0.48
N ALA A 620 -33.97 18.14 0.07
CA ALA A 620 -33.01 17.14 -0.37
C ALA A 620 -32.60 16.21 0.80
N LEU A 621 -32.35 16.77 1.98
CA LEU A 621 -31.98 16.02 3.18
C LEU A 621 -33.15 15.22 3.78
N LEU A 622 -34.39 15.67 3.60
CA LEU A 622 -35.57 14.87 3.97
C LEU A 622 -35.67 13.59 3.14
N LYS A 623 -35.37 13.66 1.83
CA LYS A 623 -35.37 12.50 0.93
C LYS A 623 -34.14 11.61 1.13
N ASN A 624 -32.99 12.19 1.44
CA ASN A 624 -31.76 11.47 1.73
C ASN A 624 -30.98 12.15 2.88
N PRO A 625 -31.17 11.70 4.13
CA PRO A 625 -30.49 12.28 5.29
C PRO A 625 -28.95 12.20 5.23
N GLY A 626 -28.43 11.21 4.50
CA GLY A 626 -26.99 11.01 4.31
C GLY A 626 -26.38 11.87 3.19
N PHE A 627 -27.14 12.75 2.54
CA PHE A 627 -26.68 13.46 1.35
C PHE A 627 -25.69 14.60 1.68
N GLN A 628 -24.40 14.24 1.80
CA GLN A 628 -23.34 15.13 2.27
C GLN A 628 -23.20 16.42 1.45
N ARG A 629 -23.37 16.37 0.12
CA ARG A 629 -23.30 17.56 -0.75
C ARG A 629 -24.38 18.57 -0.39
N ALA A 630 -25.63 18.11 -0.21
CA ALA A 630 -26.74 18.98 0.20
C ALA A 630 -26.56 19.54 1.62
N LYS A 631 -26.03 18.73 2.54
CA LYS A 631 -25.73 19.17 3.91
C LYS A 631 -24.65 20.26 3.94
N ARG A 632 -23.56 20.07 3.17
CA ARG A 632 -22.51 21.08 3.00
C ARG A 632 -23.08 22.38 2.45
N GLU A 633 -23.90 22.28 1.41
CA GLU A 633 -24.49 23.44 0.76
C GLU A 633 -25.49 24.17 1.66
N LEU A 634 -26.26 23.45 2.47
CA LEU A 634 -27.18 24.02 3.44
C LEU A 634 -26.44 24.83 4.51
N VAL A 635 -25.31 24.31 5.01
CA VAL A 635 -24.44 25.06 5.93
C VAL A 635 -24.02 26.40 5.30
N ASN A 636 -23.65 26.39 4.02
CA ASN A 636 -23.25 27.62 3.31
C ASN A 636 -24.40 28.64 3.25
N VAL A 637 -25.59 28.19 2.91
CA VAL A 637 -26.79 29.04 2.84
C VAL A 637 -27.10 29.64 4.22
N LEU A 638 -27.05 28.83 5.29
CA LEU A 638 -27.28 29.30 6.65
C LEU A 638 -26.22 30.31 7.11
N LEU A 639 -24.94 30.09 6.76
CA LEU A 639 -23.87 31.05 7.03
C LEU A 639 -24.05 32.36 6.26
N LEU A 640 -24.55 32.31 5.02
CA LEU A 640 -24.87 33.52 4.24
C LEU A 640 -26.07 34.28 4.83
N LYS A 641 -27.07 33.56 5.38
CA LYS A 641 -28.20 34.14 6.13
C LYS A 641 -27.82 34.60 7.54
N SER A 642 -26.57 34.44 7.97
CA SER A 642 -26.12 34.70 9.35
C SER A 642 -26.86 33.88 10.42
N ASN A 643 -27.45 32.74 10.04
CA ASN A 643 -28.10 31.80 10.96
C ASN A 643 -27.09 30.77 11.49
N PHE A 644 -26.15 31.26 12.30
CA PHE A 644 -25.04 30.46 12.82
C PHE A 644 -25.48 29.34 13.76
N SER A 645 -26.58 29.54 14.50
CA SER A 645 -27.11 28.55 15.46
C SER A 645 -27.56 27.27 14.76
N GLU A 646 -28.27 27.41 13.64
CA GLU A 646 -28.76 26.25 12.87
C GLU A 646 -27.63 25.62 12.03
N ALA A 647 -26.66 26.43 11.58
CA ALA A 647 -25.49 25.94 10.87
C ALA A 647 -24.56 25.09 11.77
N LEU A 648 -24.47 25.40 13.07
CA LEU A 648 -23.44 24.89 13.98
C LEU A 648 -23.39 23.36 14.04
N SER A 649 -24.53 22.70 14.24
CA SER A 649 -24.57 21.23 14.38
C SER A 649 -24.17 20.53 13.09
N MET A 650 -24.61 21.05 11.94
CA MET A 650 -24.27 20.52 10.62
C MET A 650 -22.82 20.80 10.23
N ALA A 651 -22.32 22.01 10.53
CA ALA A 651 -20.93 22.39 10.29
C ALA A 651 -19.96 21.55 11.13
N LYS A 652 -20.30 21.32 12.42
CA LYS A 652 -19.57 20.41 13.31
C LYS A 652 -19.51 19.00 12.72
N SER A 653 -20.66 18.46 12.32
CA SER A 653 -20.72 17.11 11.75
C SER A 653 -19.95 16.99 10.43
N ASN A 654 -19.96 18.02 9.57
CA ASN A 654 -19.15 18.03 8.34
C ASN A 654 -17.64 18.05 8.65
N TYR A 655 -17.22 18.84 9.64
CA TYR A 655 -15.84 18.87 10.11
C TYR A 655 -15.42 17.53 10.73
N GLU A 656 -16.26 16.90 11.54
CA GLU A 656 -15.96 15.61 12.16
C GLU A 656 -15.74 14.50 11.14
N ASN A 657 -16.49 14.52 10.02
CA ASN A 657 -16.31 13.59 8.90
C ASN A 657 -15.03 13.87 8.07
N GLN A 658 -14.60 15.12 7.96
CA GLN A 658 -13.44 15.53 7.15
C GLN A 658 -12.64 16.65 7.82
N LYS A 659 -11.87 16.28 8.86
CA LYS A 659 -11.19 17.24 9.76
C LYS A 659 -10.14 18.13 9.11
N LEU A 660 -9.59 17.74 7.96
CA LEU A 660 -8.56 18.50 7.24
C LEU A 660 -9.11 19.20 5.97
N ASN A 661 -10.42 19.18 5.74
CA ASN A 661 -11.00 19.94 4.64
C ASN A 661 -11.09 21.43 5.03
N ALA A 662 -10.40 22.30 4.29
CA ALA A 662 -10.25 23.70 4.64
C ALA A 662 -11.59 24.44 4.81
N PHE A 663 -12.58 24.10 3.97
CA PHE A 663 -13.87 24.78 4.01
C PHE A 663 -14.79 24.26 5.12
N HIS A 664 -14.72 22.97 5.47
CA HIS A 664 -15.44 22.44 6.63
C HIS A 664 -14.90 23.02 7.93
N ILE A 665 -13.58 23.14 8.05
CA ILE A 665 -12.92 23.82 9.15
C ILE A 665 -13.42 25.27 9.24
N GLN A 666 -13.40 26.02 8.13
CA GLN A 666 -13.85 27.42 8.09
C GLN A 666 -15.32 27.57 8.49
N ALA A 667 -16.21 26.74 7.93
CA ALA A 667 -17.64 26.80 8.20
C ALA A 667 -17.95 26.54 9.67
N TYR A 668 -17.25 25.57 10.29
CA TYR A 668 -17.40 25.28 11.71
C TYR A 668 -16.81 26.40 12.57
N PHE A 669 -15.63 26.92 12.21
CA PHE A 669 -15.01 28.05 12.89
C PHE A 669 -15.91 29.29 12.91
N ILE A 670 -16.50 29.66 11.77
CA ILE A 670 -17.43 30.80 11.68
C ILE A 670 -18.67 30.52 12.55
N SER A 671 -19.28 29.34 12.42
CA SER A 671 -20.46 28.99 13.23
C SER A 671 -20.19 29.08 14.74
N LEU A 672 -18.99 28.68 15.16
CA LEU A 672 -18.59 28.60 16.56
C LEU A 672 -18.22 29.98 17.14
N THR A 673 -17.41 30.76 16.43
CA THR A 673 -16.96 32.10 16.86
C THR A 673 -18.08 33.12 16.98
N ARG A 674 -19.21 32.90 16.27
CA ARG A 674 -20.38 33.81 16.28
C ARG A 674 -21.42 33.46 17.35
N LYS A 675 -21.14 32.51 18.25
CA LYS A 675 -21.96 32.27 19.44
C LYS A 675 -22.03 33.54 20.32
N LYS A 676 -23.17 33.72 21.00
CA LYS A 676 -23.32 34.81 22.00
C LYS A 676 -22.34 34.67 23.18
N PHE A 677 -22.03 33.43 23.56
CA PHE A 677 -21.08 33.11 24.63
C PHE A 677 -20.19 31.95 24.19
N LEU A 678 -18.87 32.11 24.35
CA LEU A 678 -17.88 31.08 24.05
C LEU A 678 -17.46 30.37 25.36
N SER A 679 -17.80 29.09 25.46
CA SER A 679 -17.34 28.24 26.57
C SER A 679 -15.83 27.98 26.50
N LYS A 680 -15.26 27.38 27.56
CA LYS A 680 -13.86 26.94 27.54
C LYS A 680 -13.63 25.89 26.44
N GLU A 681 -14.58 24.98 26.24
CA GLU A 681 -14.55 23.96 25.19
C GLU A 681 -14.63 24.58 23.80
N ASP A 682 -15.48 25.61 23.61
CA ASP A 682 -15.59 26.32 22.33
C ASP A 682 -14.25 26.96 21.95
N LYS A 683 -13.56 27.60 22.91
CA LYS A 683 -12.23 28.20 22.68
C LYS A 683 -11.17 27.16 22.32
N LEU A 684 -11.17 26.02 23.01
CA LEU A 684 -10.25 24.91 22.71
C LEU A 684 -10.50 24.35 21.30
N MET A 685 -11.76 24.16 20.93
CA MET A 685 -12.12 23.69 19.59
C MET A 685 -11.75 24.73 18.52
N ILE A 686 -11.95 26.03 18.76
CA ILE A 686 -11.51 27.09 17.85
C ILE A 686 -9.99 27.02 17.62
N GLU A 687 -9.20 26.81 18.66
CA GLU A 687 -7.75 26.64 18.56
C GLU A 687 -7.36 25.34 17.83
N GLU A 688 -8.12 24.26 18.02
CA GLU A 688 -7.96 23.02 17.25
C GLU A 688 -8.22 23.24 15.75
N LEU A 689 -9.29 23.96 15.41
CA LEU A 689 -9.62 24.31 14.02
C LEU A 689 -8.52 25.14 13.36
N LEU A 690 -7.92 26.09 14.09
CA LEU A 690 -6.77 26.87 13.61
C LEU A 690 -5.53 26.00 13.36
N LYS A 691 -5.29 24.97 14.17
CA LYS A 691 -4.19 24.02 13.94
C LYS A 691 -4.46 23.10 12.75
N ASN A 692 -5.71 22.68 12.58
CA ASN A 692 -6.09 21.74 11.52
C ASN A 692 -6.11 22.42 10.14
N ILE A 693 -6.46 23.71 10.04
CA ILE A 693 -6.38 24.43 8.76
C ILE A 693 -4.94 24.59 8.28
N GLU A 694 -3.97 24.74 9.18
CA GLU A 694 -2.54 24.81 8.82
C GLU A 694 -2.00 23.48 8.27
N ARG A 695 -2.65 22.36 8.62
CA ARG A 695 -2.30 21.01 8.15
C ARG A 695 -3.07 20.59 6.90
N SER A 696 -4.05 21.39 6.47
CA SER A 696 -4.86 21.09 5.30
C SER A 696 -4.02 21.16 4.02
N SER A 697 -4.11 20.13 3.17
CA SER A 697 -3.47 20.08 1.85
C SER A 697 -4.23 20.87 0.77
N ASP A 698 -5.36 21.48 1.13
CA ASP A 698 -6.19 22.27 0.22
C ASP A 698 -5.43 23.48 -0.33
N PHE A 699 -5.62 23.78 -1.60
CA PHE A 699 -4.93 24.89 -2.26
C PHE A 699 -5.29 26.27 -1.67
N ARG A 700 -6.49 26.41 -1.05
CA ARG A 700 -6.92 27.65 -0.38
C ARG A 700 -6.67 27.65 1.13
N ALA A 701 -6.15 26.56 1.71
CA ALA A 701 -5.98 26.43 3.16
C ALA A 701 -5.20 27.59 3.78
N LYS A 702 -4.10 28.01 3.17
CA LYS A 702 -3.27 29.13 3.66
C LYS A 702 -4.02 30.48 3.65
N GLU A 703 -4.79 30.75 2.60
CA GLU A 703 -5.59 31.97 2.49
C GLU A 703 -6.75 31.98 3.49
N ILE A 704 -7.39 30.84 3.70
CA ILE A 704 -8.47 30.68 4.68
C ILE A 704 -7.91 30.79 6.10
N ALA A 705 -6.76 30.18 6.39
CA ALA A 705 -6.11 30.22 7.70
C ALA A 705 -5.76 31.67 8.12
N SER A 706 -5.23 32.48 7.20
CA SER A 706 -4.88 33.88 7.51
C SER A 706 -6.12 34.73 7.84
N VAL A 707 -7.24 34.50 7.14
CA VAL A 707 -8.52 35.14 7.45
C VAL A 707 -9.06 34.66 8.79
N MET A 708 -9.02 33.36 9.07
CA MET A 708 -9.43 32.78 10.36
C MET A 708 -8.60 33.36 11.52
N GLN A 709 -7.30 33.57 11.36
CA GLN A 709 -6.46 34.21 12.37
C GLN A 709 -6.91 35.65 12.65
N GLY A 710 -7.22 36.42 11.61
CA GLY A 710 -7.79 37.77 11.74
C GLY A 710 -9.11 37.79 12.51
N GLU A 711 -10.02 36.86 12.20
CA GLU A 711 -11.29 36.72 12.91
C GLU A 711 -11.12 36.24 14.36
N TYR A 712 -10.16 35.34 14.62
CA TYR A 712 -9.85 34.85 15.97
C TYR A 712 -9.39 35.99 16.89
N LEU A 713 -8.56 36.91 16.38
CA LEU A 713 -8.13 38.09 17.13
C LEU A 713 -9.32 38.94 17.57
N TYR A 714 -10.33 39.12 16.71
CA TYR A 714 -11.53 39.88 17.05
C TYR A 714 -12.45 39.12 18.01
N TYR A 715 -12.93 37.93 17.61
CA TYR A 715 -14.01 37.20 18.29
C TYR A 715 -13.56 36.48 19.57
N VAL A 716 -12.27 36.15 19.70
CA VAL A 716 -11.76 35.36 20.83
C VAL A 716 -10.81 36.16 21.72
N LYS A 717 -9.90 36.95 21.13
CA LYS A 717 -8.93 37.76 21.88
C LYS A 717 -9.41 39.19 22.18
N ASN A 718 -10.52 39.64 21.58
CA ASN A 718 -11.03 41.02 21.68
C ASN A 718 -10.01 42.09 21.22
N ASP A 719 -9.11 41.73 20.30
CA ASP A 719 -8.08 42.62 19.77
C ASP A 719 -8.50 43.17 18.40
N LYS A 720 -9.29 44.24 18.44
CA LYS A 720 -9.86 44.90 17.25
C LYS A 720 -8.78 45.49 16.35
N ALA A 721 -7.74 46.11 16.91
CA ALA A 721 -6.72 46.81 16.13
C ALA A 721 -5.88 45.82 15.31
N ASN A 722 -5.38 44.76 15.95
CA ASN A 722 -4.58 43.75 15.25
C ASN A 722 -5.44 42.92 14.30
N SER A 723 -6.70 42.63 14.64
CA SER A 723 -7.62 41.95 13.70
C SER A 723 -7.80 42.71 12.39
N ILE A 724 -8.12 44.01 12.46
CA ILE A 724 -8.31 44.86 11.27
C ILE A 724 -7.02 44.95 10.46
N ARG A 725 -5.86 45.09 11.11
CA ARG A 725 -4.56 45.12 10.44
C ARG A 725 -4.31 43.81 9.68
N THR A 726 -4.44 42.66 10.37
CA THR A 726 -4.22 41.33 9.77
C THR A 726 -5.15 41.08 8.59
N LEU A 727 -6.44 41.42 8.70
CA LEU A 727 -7.37 41.19 7.60
C LEU A 727 -7.16 42.14 6.41
N ARG A 728 -6.69 43.38 6.63
CA ARG A 728 -6.26 44.27 5.54
C ARG A 728 -5.03 43.71 4.83
N GLU A 729 -4.05 43.19 5.57
CA GLU A 729 -2.90 42.52 4.95
C GLU A 729 -3.33 41.28 4.14
N CYS A 730 -4.33 40.53 4.61
CA CYS A 730 -4.89 39.40 3.85
C CYS A 730 -5.55 39.87 2.55
N LEU A 731 -6.24 41.02 2.56
CA LEU A 731 -6.86 41.62 1.37
C LEU A 731 -5.82 42.00 0.30
N ASP A 732 -4.60 42.35 0.71
CA ASP A 732 -3.50 42.71 -0.17
C ASP A 732 -2.72 41.49 -0.69
N LYS A 733 -2.54 40.45 0.15
CA LYS A 733 -1.71 39.27 -0.15
C LYS A 733 -2.46 38.10 -0.79
N ASN A 734 -3.72 37.87 -0.45
CA ASN A 734 -4.48 36.71 -0.95
C ASN A 734 -4.87 36.93 -2.41
N LYS A 735 -4.86 35.85 -3.22
CA LYS A 735 -5.35 35.93 -4.60
C LYS A 735 -6.85 36.21 -4.64
N SER A 736 -7.61 35.59 -3.73
CA SER A 736 -9.03 35.89 -3.55
C SER A 736 -9.24 36.98 -2.50
N LYS A 737 -9.82 38.10 -2.90
CA LYS A 737 -10.16 39.23 -2.02
C LYS A 737 -11.47 39.05 -1.27
N HIS A 738 -12.31 38.10 -1.70
CA HIS A 738 -13.67 37.90 -1.18
C HIS A 738 -13.69 37.55 0.31
N TYR A 739 -12.90 36.56 0.75
CA TYR A 739 -12.86 36.12 2.15
C TYR A 739 -12.44 37.23 3.14
N PRO A 740 -11.29 37.92 2.95
CA PRO A 740 -10.90 39.00 3.84
C PRO A 740 -11.86 40.21 3.76
N LYS A 741 -12.41 40.53 2.58
CA LYS A 741 -13.43 41.59 2.42
C LYS A 741 -14.66 41.29 3.28
N LYS A 742 -15.19 40.06 3.21
CA LYS A 742 -16.38 39.65 3.97
C LYS A 742 -16.13 39.71 5.48
N ALA A 743 -14.99 39.19 5.95
CA ALA A 743 -14.62 39.23 7.37
C ALA A 743 -14.46 40.67 7.87
N LEU A 744 -13.79 41.54 7.11
CA LEU A 744 -13.64 42.97 7.43
C LEU A 744 -14.99 43.68 7.48
N ASN A 745 -15.88 43.43 6.52
CA ASN A 745 -17.20 44.06 6.46
C ASN A 745 -18.07 43.67 7.69
N ASP A 746 -18.05 42.39 8.08
CA ASP A 746 -18.73 41.89 9.30
C ASP A 746 -18.17 42.57 10.56
N ILE A 747 -16.83 42.62 10.69
CA ILE A 747 -16.17 43.25 11.84
C ILE A 747 -16.41 44.76 11.89
N TYR A 748 -16.33 45.49 10.77
CA TYR A 748 -16.60 46.93 10.74
C TYR A 748 -18.04 47.25 11.13
N LYS A 749 -19.01 46.49 10.63
CA LYS A 749 -20.43 46.68 10.99
C LYS A 749 -20.66 46.44 12.49
N ARG A 750 -20.06 45.39 13.06
CA ARG A 750 -20.16 45.09 14.50
C ARG A 750 -19.41 46.09 15.39
N ALA A 751 -18.47 46.82 14.80
CA ALA A 751 -17.65 47.82 15.45
C ALA A 751 -18.19 49.26 15.27
N ASP A 752 -19.41 49.42 14.73
CA ASP A 752 -20.08 50.68 14.39
C ASP A 752 -19.29 51.57 13.39
N LEU A 753 -18.44 50.97 12.57
CA LEU A 753 -17.65 51.64 11.52
C LEU A 753 -18.36 51.57 10.15
N ILE A 754 -19.63 51.99 10.11
CA ILE A 754 -20.53 51.79 8.97
C ILE A 754 -20.05 52.52 7.70
N MET A 755 -19.52 53.74 7.82
CA MET A 755 -19.02 54.48 6.65
C MET A 755 -17.84 53.76 5.99
N ILE A 756 -16.89 53.25 6.78
CA ILE A 756 -15.73 52.48 6.31
C ILE A 756 -16.17 51.15 5.68
N ALA A 757 -17.20 50.49 6.24
CA ALA A 757 -17.77 49.30 5.65
C ALA A 757 -18.40 49.56 4.27
N ASN A 758 -19.09 50.69 4.11
CA ASN A 758 -19.69 51.10 2.82
C ASN A 758 -18.62 51.45 1.77
N GLU A 759 -17.55 52.14 2.17
CA GLU A 759 -16.38 52.42 1.31
C GLU A 759 -15.65 51.13 0.87
N LEU A 760 -15.51 50.15 1.78
CA LEU A 760 -14.94 48.85 1.43
C LEU A 760 -15.80 48.13 0.39
N ASN A 761 -17.12 48.16 0.54
CA ASN A 761 -18.02 47.50 -0.41
C ASN A 761 -17.98 48.19 -1.78
N SER A 762 -18.00 49.54 -1.83
CA SER A 762 -17.94 50.29 -3.09
C SER A 762 -16.62 50.07 -3.84
N LYS A 763 -15.49 50.01 -3.12
CA LYS A 763 -14.15 49.80 -3.70
C LYS A 763 -13.97 48.42 -4.34
N TYR A 764 -14.64 47.40 -3.82
CA TYR A 764 -14.50 45.99 -4.27
C TYR A 764 -15.83 45.41 -4.78
N ASN A 765 -16.72 46.24 -5.33
CA ASN A 765 -18.08 45.85 -5.75
C ASN A 765 -18.13 44.67 -6.75
N ASN A 766 -17.06 44.43 -7.51
CA ASN A 766 -16.98 43.34 -8.49
C ASN A 766 -16.44 42.01 -7.94
N ASP A 767 -15.93 41.97 -6.70
CA ASP A 767 -15.30 40.77 -6.09
C ASP A 767 -16.30 39.92 -5.27
N ASP A 768 -17.61 40.12 -5.48
CA ASP A 768 -18.73 39.44 -4.80
C ASP A 768 -19.01 38.03 -5.40
N GLU A 769 -17.96 37.31 -5.78
CA GLU A 769 -18.10 35.94 -6.26
C GLU A 769 -18.46 35.01 -5.10
N THR A 770 -19.42 34.12 -5.37
CA THR A 770 -19.94 33.14 -4.44
C THR A 770 -18.84 32.31 -3.81
N PHE A 771 -19.10 31.68 -2.65
CA PHE A 771 -18.25 30.60 -2.17
C PHE A 771 -18.22 29.52 -3.26
N ASP A 772 -17.17 29.54 -4.07
CA ASP A 772 -16.90 28.53 -5.08
C ASP A 772 -15.97 27.52 -4.41
N TYR A 773 -16.65 26.50 -3.85
CA TYR A 773 -16.09 25.29 -3.27
C TYR A 773 -15.50 24.39 -4.34
#